data_AF-A0A970TTS6-F1
#
_entry.id   AF-A0A970TTS6-F1
#
_cell.length_a   1.000
_cell.length_b   1.000
_cell.length_c   1.000
_cell.angle_alpha   90.00
_cell.angle_beta   90.00
_cell.angle_gamma   90.00
#
_symmetry.space_group_name_H-M   'P 1'
#
loop_
_entity.id
_entity.type
_entity.pdbx_description
1 polymer ?
#
loop_
_entity_poly.entity_id
_entity_poly.type
_entity_poly.pdbx_seq_one_letter_code
_entity_poly.pdbx_strand_id
1 'polypeptide(L)'
;MSFLDLKLSRAYDTGDSAQDVLHDFYVPVLAKAVSYDRLTGFFSSAALAVAARGIAGLIGMGGSMRLVASPHFTRSDFEVLRSSPSESELLHLLGTVTLNAVDLDQLADEIARNHVRALAWLLANNRLEIRVVVPELLGAVGEGIFHQKVGVFRDDHGNLISFSGSINETAAGWLQNVEEFKVFRSWETTEADWVNHDSALFSRYWNGHASGLRSLPLPDAARERLISYAPHHLEDIDLRLQSRCAQRSKIGFKLREYQSQAVTAWRENNCRGILEMATGTGKTKTAIACIEPVLRSNESSLTVITAPFQHIAVQWAEELKDYQPVCTFSGGNYRKAIADLSADIKMGLRKAAVVVAVQNTAATEDFLRLAGALAAQVERTTLVADEVHGLGAPTLQLALADYYESRLGLSATPNRWYDDRGSEVLRDYFEGTVYTFGIHEALNWVDPDTGQTVLCPYRYYPVFVELDEEELEEYASLTSQIVRQMQHNDDTDTNQVLELLLFKRAGIVKTAAQKITQLAKLLDGLHDFSHALVYCHASEQMVEVQQVLSRQGIRYHRFTGDEGTTPSQKYRGLSEREWILQDLADGNIQALVAIKCLDEGVDVPMARIGIILASSANPREFIQRRGRLLRRAPGKDHAGIYDLVVVPSLSALHDSVARDLERKIFSRELERMDEFARDADNSIEARTKILQLLTTMV
;
A
#
# COMPACT_ATOMS: atom_id res chain seq x y z
N MET A 1 9.99 -39.47 -1.85
CA MET A 1 8.61 -38.95 -1.79
C MET A 1 7.97 -39.28 -3.13
N SER A 2 6.90 -40.08 -3.13
CA SER A 2 6.39 -40.68 -4.36
C SER A 2 5.53 -39.75 -5.20
N PHE A 3 5.65 -39.85 -6.52
CA PHE A 3 4.69 -39.24 -7.45
C PHE A 3 3.28 -39.79 -7.30
N LEU A 4 3.11 -40.99 -6.73
CA LEU A 4 1.79 -41.60 -6.50
C LEU A 4 0.90 -40.79 -5.56
N ASP A 5 1.47 -39.94 -4.70
CA ASP A 5 0.67 -39.09 -3.81
C ASP A 5 0.22 -37.78 -4.47
N LEU A 6 0.57 -37.54 -5.74
CA LEU A 6 0.18 -36.34 -6.47
C LEU A 6 -1.17 -36.53 -7.17
N LYS A 7 -2.07 -35.56 -7.01
CA LYS A 7 -3.33 -35.50 -7.75
C LYS A 7 -3.13 -34.66 -9.01
N LEU A 8 -2.75 -35.32 -10.11
CA LEU A 8 -2.47 -34.65 -11.39
C LEU A 8 -3.61 -34.83 -12.38
N SER A 9 -3.93 -33.76 -13.11
CA SER A 9 -4.84 -33.78 -14.24
C SER A 9 -4.19 -34.47 -15.46
N ARG A 10 -5.01 -35.02 -16.35
CA ARG A 10 -4.53 -35.65 -17.61
C ARG A 10 -4.04 -34.63 -18.64
N ALA A 11 -4.54 -33.41 -18.54
CA ALA A 11 -4.16 -32.28 -19.37
C ALA A 11 -4.25 -31.03 -18.51
N TYR A 12 -3.42 -30.05 -18.87
CA TYR A 12 -3.46 -28.72 -18.30
C TYR A 12 -3.64 -27.72 -19.44
N ASP A 13 -4.63 -26.84 -19.28
CA ASP A 13 -4.94 -25.77 -20.23
C ASP A 13 -5.09 -24.46 -19.47
N THR A 14 -4.23 -23.51 -19.79
CA THR A 14 -4.22 -22.15 -19.22
C THR A 14 -5.32 -21.23 -19.78
N GLY A 15 -6.05 -21.67 -20.80
CA GLY A 15 -7.28 -21.03 -21.29
C GLY A 15 -8.48 -21.22 -20.35
N ASP A 16 -8.41 -22.20 -19.44
CA ASP A 16 -9.40 -22.41 -18.38
C ASP A 16 -8.95 -21.71 -17.09
N SER A 17 -9.74 -20.73 -16.63
CA SER A 17 -9.45 -19.87 -15.47
C SER A 17 -9.31 -20.60 -14.12
N ALA A 18 -9.52 -21.91 -14.08
CA ALA A 18 -9.44 -22.74 -12.88
C ALA A 18 -8.10 -23.49 -12.70
N GLN A 19 -7.17 -23.46 -13.68
CA GLN A 19 -5.92 -24.23 -13.61
C GLN A 19 -4.69 -23.32 -13.64
N ASP A 20 -3.82 -23.45 -12.63
CA ASP A 20 -2.50 -22.85 -12.58
C ASP A 20 -1.45 -23.92 -12.90
N VAL A 21 -0.98 -23.96 -14.15
CA VAL A 21 0.06 -24.90 -14.62
C VAL A 21 1.29 -24.94 -13.72
N LEU A 22 1.73 -23.78 -13.18
CA LEU A 22 2.92 -23.72 -12.35
C LEU A 22 2.67 -24.42 -11.01
N HIS A 23 1.57 -24.10 -10.34
CA HIS A 23 1.26 -24.60 -8.99
C HIS A 23 0.57 -25.95 -8.95
N ASP A 24 -0.18 -26.30 -9.98
CA ASP A 24 -0.94 -27.54 -10.07
C ASP A 24 -0.12 -28.67 -10.72
N PHE A 25 0.97 -28.34 -11.42
CA PHE A 25 1.84 -29.31 -12.08
C PHE A 25 3.33 -29.13 -11.75
N TYR A 26 3.98 -28.06 -12.20
CA TYR A 26 5.45 -27.96 -12.12
C TYR A 26 6.00 -27.97 -10.69
N VAL A 27 5.46 -27.13 -9.80
CA VAL A 27 5.88 -27.05 -8.40
C VAL A 27 5.71 -28.38 -7.65
N PRO A 28 4.52 -29.02 -7.63
CA PRO A 28 4.33 -30.26 -6.89
C PRO A 28 5.11 -31.44 -7.48
N VAL A 29 5.30 -31.50 -8.80
CA VAL A 29 6.09 -32.56 -9.45
C VAL A 29 7.58 -32.38 -9.19
N LEU A 30 8.14 -31.18 -9.40
CA LEU A 30 9.57 -30.93 -9.20
C LEU A 30 9.98 -31.00 -7.73
N ALA A 31 9.08 -30.69 -6.79
CA ALA A 31 9.32 -30.89 -5.35
C ALA A 31 9.47 -32.37 -4.95
N LYS A 32 9.12 -33.32 -5.82
CA LYS A 32 9.29 -34.77 -5.60
C LYS A 32 10.25 -35.42 -6.59
N ALA A 33 10.74 -34.69 -7.58
CA ALA A 33 11.61 -35.23 -8.62
C ALA A 33 13.06 -35.31 -8.14
N VAL A 34 13.76 -36.37 -8.54
CA VAL A 34 15.23 -36.51 -8.43
C VAL A 34 15.93 -36.22 -9.76
N SER A 35 15.24 -36.38 -10.89
CA SER A 35 15.75 -35.97 -12.20
C SER A 35 14.69 -35.35 -13.08
N TYR A 36 15.10 -34.36 -13.87
CA TYR A 36 14.25 -33.69 -14.85
C TYR A 36 14.94 -33.59 -16.22
N ASP A 37 14.36 -34.23 -17.22
CA ASP A 37 14.80 -34.18 -18.61
C ASP A 37 13.87 -33.28 -19.42
N ARG A 38 14.42 -32.28 -20.12
CA ARG A 38 13.64 -31.28 -20.85
C ARG A 38 14.11 -31.11 -22.29
N LEU A 39 13.20 -31.32 -23.24
CA LEU A 39 13.30 -30.80 -24.61
C LEU A 39 12.57 -29.46 -24.65
N THR A 40 13.29 -28.40 -25.02
CA THR A 40 12.76 -27.05 -25.24
C THR A 40 13.08 -26.61 -26.66
N GLY A 41 12.32 -25.67 -27.22
CA GLY A 41 12.51 -25.18 -28.58
C GLY A 41 13.80 -24.36 -28.72
N PHE A 42 13.65 -23.04 -28.80
CA PHE A 42 14.79 -22.16 -29.07
C PHE A 42 15.63 -21.90 -27.82
N PHE A 43 16.95 -22.00 -27.93
CA PHE A 43 17.89 -21.59 -26.90
C PHE A 43 17.89 -20.07 -26.79
N SER A 44 17.20 -19.53 -25.76
CA SER A 44 17.08 -18.10 -25.46
C SER A 44 16.85 -17.89 -23.97
N SER A 45 17.15 -16.71 -23.42
CA SER A 45 16.87 -16.37 -22.02
C SER A 45 15.41 -16.66 -21.61
N ALA A 46 14.46 -16.44 -22.53
CA ALA A 46 13.04 -16.69 -22.31
C ALA A 46 12.71 -18.19 -22.18
N ALA A 47 13.17 -19.00 -23.12
CA ALA A 47 12.93 -20.44 -23.10
C ALA A 47 13.65 -21.13 -21.93
N LEU A 48 14.86 -20.65 -21.59
CA LEU A 48 15.59 -21.10 -20.41
C LEU A 48 14.82 -20.79 -19.13
N ALA A 49 14.28 -19.58 -19.00
CA ALA A 49 13.39 -19.28 -17.88
C ALA A 49 12.22 -20.28 -17.86
N VAL A 50 11.57 -20.57 -18.99
CA VAL A 50 10.35 -21.41 -19.01
C VAL A 50 10.68 -22.83 -18.59
N ALA A 51 11.82 -23.36 -19.06
CA ALA A 51 12.35 -24.65 -18.66
C ALA A 51 12.68 -24.74 -17.16
N ALA A 52 12.86 -23.61 -16.47
CA ALA A 52 13.19 -23.52 -15.05
C ALA A 52 11.99 -23.24 -14.13
N ARG A 53 10.76 -23.30 -14.67
CA ARG A 53 9.54 -23.21 -13.86
C ARG A 53 9.51 -24.32 -12.79
N GLY A 54 9.24 -23.95 -11.54
CA GLY A 54 9.19 -24.88 -10.41
C GLY A 54 10.54 -25.48 -9.98
N ILE A 55 11.68 -25.05 -10.57
CA ILE A 55 13.01 -25.64 -10.34
C ILE A 55 13.47 -25.58 -8.88
N ALA A 56 12.88 -24.68 -8.09
CA ALA A 56 13.13 -24.58 -6.64
C ALA A 56 12.91 -25.91 -5.92
N GLY A 57 11.86 -26.66 -6.29
CA GLY A 57 11.58 -27.97 -5.72
C GLY A 57 12.69 -28.99 -6.00
N LEU A 58 13.16 -29.02 -7.25
CA LEU A 58 14.25 -29.93 -7.68
C LEU A 58 15.57 -29.61 -6.98
N ILE A 59 15.88 -28.31 -6.85
CA ILE A 59 17.06 -27.84 -6.12
C ILE A 59 16.98 -28.28 -4.66
N GLY A 60 15.84 -28.06 -4.00
CA GLY A 60 15.62 -28.43 -2.60
C GLY A 60 15.76 -29.93 -2.33
N MET A 61 15.37 -30.77 -3.31
CA MET A 61 15.51 -32.23 -3.24
C MET A 61 16.89 -32.75 -3.62
N GLY A 62 17.82 -31.88 -4.03
CA GLY A 62 19.12 -32.35 -4.49
C GLY A 62 19.07 -33.05 -5.86
N GLY A 63 18.06 -32.79 -6.69
CA GLY A 63 17.89 -33.40 -8.00
C GLY A 63 18.76 -32.81 -9.12
N SER A 64 18.82 -33.48 -10.28
CA SER A 64 19.60 -33.06 -11.46
C SER A 64 18.71 -32.79 -12.68
N MET A 65 19.15 -31.91 -13.57
CA MET A 65 18.42 -31.57 -14.80
C MET A 65 19.27 -31.82 -16.05
N ARG A 66 18.63 -32.27 -17.13
CA ARG A 66 19.22 -32.34 -18.47
C ARG A 66 18.36 -31.57 -19.46
N LEU A 67 18.96 -30.67 -20.22
CA LEU A 67 18.25 -29.77 -21.13
C LEU A 67 18.77 -29.92 -22.56
N VAL A 68 17.86 -30.06 -23.51
CA VAL A 68 18.16 -30.04 -24.95
C VAL A 68 17.43 -28.88 -25.59
N ALA A 69 18.16 -28.02 -26.30
CA ALA A 69 17.63 -26.84 -26.97
C ALA A 69 18.27 -26.64 -28.35
N SER A 70 17.61 -25.90 -29.24
CA SER A 70 18.17 -25.51 -30.55
C SER A 70 18.44 -24.01 -30.61
N PRO A 71 19.62 -23.54 -31.05
CA PRO A 71 19.85 -22.11 -31.25
C PRO A 71 18.96 -21.57 -32.37
N HIS A 72 18.71 -20.26 -32.35
CA HIS A 72 18.05 -19.60 -33.47
C HIS A 72 19.09 -19.19 -34.52
N PHE A 73 19.06 -19.86 -35.67
CA PHE A 73 19.99 -19.58 -36.78
C PHE A 73 19.41 -18.54 -37.74
N THR A 74 20.21 -17.52 -38.06
CA THR A 74 19.91 -16.56 -39.13
C THR A 74 20.16 -17.18 -40.51
N ARG A 75 19.69 -16.53 -41.58
CA ARG A 75 19.96 -17.00 -42.96
C ARG A 75 21.46 -17.09 -43.26
N SER A 76 22.25 -16.14 -42.78
CA SER A 76 23.71 -16.18 -42.90
C SER A 76 24.34 -17.34 -42.12
N ASP A 77 23.81 -17.68 -40.94
CA ASP A 77 24.32 -18.83 -40.17
C ASP A 77 24.07 -20.15 -40.91
N PHE A 78 22.93 -20.28 -41.58
CA PHE A 78 22.62 -21.44 -42.42
C PHE A 78 23.55 -21.57 -43.63
N GLU A 79 24.05 -20.46 -44.19
CA GLU A 79 25.04 -20.49 -45.28
C GLU A 79 26.39 -21.03 -44.78
N VAL A 80 26.81 -20.62 -43.57
CA VAL A 80 28.03 -21.14 -42.92
C VAL A 80 27.87 -22.60 -42.53
N LEU A 81 26.70 -23.02 -42.03
CA LEU A 81 26.43 -24.43 -41.78
C LEU A 81 26.54 -25.20 -43.12
N ARG A 82 25.92 -24.72 -44.20
CA ARG A 82 25.87 -25.38 -45.51
C ARG A 82 27.24 -25.61 -46.15
N SER A 83 28.26 -24.81 -45.83
CA SER A 83 29.60 -24.99 -46.37
C SER A 83 30.35 -26.19 -45.76
N SER A 84 29.70 -27.01 -44.92
CA SER A 84 30.32 -28.14 -44.20
C SER A 84 31.54 -27.68 -43.39
N PRO A 85 31.32 -26.80 -42.39
CA PRO A 85 32.39 -26.21 -41.61
C PRO A 85 33.19 -27.29 -40.89
N SER A 86 34.47 -27.03 -40.69
CA SER A 86 35.28 -27.80 -39.74
C SER A 86 34.64 -27.79 -38.35
N GLU A 87 34.98 -28.77 -37.51
CA GLU A 87 34.44 -28.85 -36.14
C GLU A 87 34.72 -27.58 -35.33
N SER A 88 35.89 -26.95 -35.55
CA SER A 88 36.25 -25.67 -34.91
C SER A 88 35.35 -24.51 -35.36
N GLU A 89 35.00 -24.44 -36.65
CA GLU A 89 34.14 -23.39 -37.20
C GLU A 89 32.70 -23.57 -36.73
N LEU A 90 32.22 -24.81 -36.62
CA LEU A 90 30.91 -25.13 -36.06
C LEU A 90 30.83 -24.72 -34.59
N LEU A 91 31.84 -25.06 -33.77
CA LEU A 91 31.89 -24.66 -32.36
C LEU A 91 31.96 -23.14 -32.19
N HIS A 92 32.70 -22.45 -33.04
CA HIS A 92 32.77 -20.98 -33.02
C HIS A 92 31.41 -20.35 -33.36
N LEU A 93 30.77 -20.79 -34.45
CA LEU A 93 29.44 -20.33 -34.85
C LEU A 93 28.42 -20.56 -33.73
N LEU A 94 28.41 -21.77 -33.14
CA LEU A 94 27.52 -22.10 -32.03
C LEU A 94 27.80 -21.24 -30.81
N GLY A 95 29.07 -21.00 -30.49
CA GLY A 95 29.46 -20.08 -29.42
C GLY A 95 28.87 -18.69 -29.65
N THR A 96 29.03 -18.12 -30.85
CA THR A 96 28.49 -16.79 -31.18
C THR A 96 26.96 -16.74 -31.09
N VAL A 97 26.26 -17.70 -31.72
CA VAL A 97 24.78 -17.70 -31.75
C VAL A 97 24.20 -17.92 -30.36
N THR A 98 24.75 -18.84 -29.57
CA THR A 98 24.27 -19.12 -28.20
C THR A 98 24.60 -18.00 -27.22
N LEU A 99 25.76 -17.35 -27.34
CA LEU A 99 26.12 -16.18 -26.53
C LEU A 99 25.14 -15.01 -26.77
N ASN A 100 24.83 -14.72 -28.03
CA ASN A 100 23.91 -13.64 -28.40
C ASN A 100 22.47 -13.91 -27.93
N ALA A 101 22.11 -15.17 -27.71
CA ALA A 101 20.78 -15.56 -27.25
C ALA A 101 20.62 -15.53 -25.72
N VAL A 102 21.71 -15.34 -24.98
CA VAL A 102 21.73 -15.28 -23.51
C VAL A 102 22.04 -13.85 -23.08
N ASP A 103 20.97 -13.07 -22.91
CA ASP A 103 21.00 -11.74 -22.34
C ASP A 103 19.92 -11.61 -21.26
N LEU A 104 20.33 -11.40 -20.02
CA LEU A 104 19.42 -11.21 -18.87
C LEU A 104 18.83 -9.80 -18.82
N ASP A 105 19.49 -8.81 -19.42
CA ASP A 105 19.01 -7.42 -19.43
C ASP A 105 17.80 -7.26 -20.36
N GLN A 106 17.63 -8.18 -21.32
CA GLN A 106 16.45 -8.27 -22.17
C GLN A 106 15.22 -8.89 -21.47
N LEU A 107 15.39 -9.49 -20.29
CA LEU A 107 14.27 -9.97 -19.49
C LEU A 107 13.76 -8.82 -18.60
N ALA A 108 12.59 -8.29 -18.95
CA ALA A 108 11.93 -7.24 -18.19
C ALA A 108 11.49 -7.72 -16.78
N ASP A 109 11.16 -9.00 -16.66
CA ASP A 109 10.63 -9.62 -15.44
C ASP A 109 11.72 -10.17 -14.52
N GLU A 110 11.69 -9.78 -13.25
CA GLU A 110 12.61 -10.24 -12.22
C GLU A 110 12.44 -11.74 -11.91
N ILE A 111 11.23 -12.30 -12.04
CA ILE A 111 10.98 -13.73 -11.84
C ILE A 111 11.68 -14.54 -12.93
N ALA A 112 11.49 -14.18 -14.20
CA ALA A 112 12.21 -14.80 -15.32
C ALA A 112 13.73 -14.69 -15.16
N ARG A 113 14.26 -13.52 -14.72
CA ARG A 113 15.69 -13.35 -14.41
C ARG A 113 16.15 -14.32 -13.32
N ASN A 114 15.39 -14.46 -12.23
CA ASN A 114 15.74 -15.37 -11.13
C ASN A 114 15.73 -16.85 -11.56
N HIS A 115 14.89 -17.24 -12.52
CA HIS A 115 14.85 -18.60 -13.06
C HIS A 115 16.09 -18.93 -13.89
N VAL A 116 16.53 -18.00 -14.74
CA VAL A 116 17.80 -18.15 -15.48
C VAL A 116 18.98 -18.20 -14.50
N ARG A 117 18.97 -17.36 -13.45
CA ARG A 117 19.99 -17.40 -12.38
C ARG A 117 19.99 -18.73 -11.60
N ALA A 118 18.83 -19.38 -11.43
CA ALA A 118 18.73 -20.70 -10.82
C ALA A 118 19.32 -21.81 -11.73
N LEU A 119 19.06 -21.76 -13.04
CA LEU A 119 19.73 -22.67 -13.99
C LEU A 119 21.24 -22.44 -14.01
N ALA A 120 21.68 -21.20 -13.98
CA ALA A 120 23.10 -20.85 -13.87
C ALA A 120 23.72 -21.46 -12.60
N TRP A 121 23.03 -21.39 -11.47
CA TRP A 121 23.45 -22.04 -10.23
C TRP A 121 23.56 -23.57 -10.37
N LEU A 122 22.55 -24.24 -10.95
CA LEU A 122 22.59 -25.69 -11.20
C LEU A 122 23.75 -26.08 -12.13
N LEU A 123 24.01 -25.27 -13.17
CA LEU A 123 25.12 -25.49 -14.11
C LEU A 123 26.48 -25.33 -13.43
N ALA A 124 26.63 -24.29 -12.58
CA ALA A 124 27.84 -24.05 -11.80
C ALA A 124 28.13 -25.18 -10.79
N ASN A 125 27.09 -25.84 -10.28
CA ASN A 125 27.20 -26.92 -9.31
C ASN A 125 27.21 -28.33 -9.95
N ASN A 126 27.36 -28.45 -11.27
CA ASN A 126 27.35 -29.72 -12.03
C ASN A 126 26.06 -30.54 -11.85
N ARG A 127 24.92 -29.84 -11.75
CA ARG A 127 23.58 -30.43 -11.56
C ARG A 127 22.65 -30.14 -12.73
N LEU A 128 23.10 -29.39 -13.72
CA LEU A 128 22.47 -29.18 -15.01
C LEU A 128 23.47 -29.50 -16.13
N GLU A 129 23.06 -30.33 -17.09
CA GLU A 129 23.79 -30.52 -18.36
C GLU A 129 22.91 -30.02 -19.52
N ILE A 130 23.51 -29.20 -20.41
CA ILE A 130 22.82 -28.62 -21.56
C ILE A 130 23.45 -29.14 -22.84
N ARG A 131 22.62 -29.62 -23.77
CA ARG A 131 23.00 -29.97 -25.14
C ARG A 131 22.26 -29.12 -26.15
N VAL A 132 22.99 -28.76 -27.19
CA VAL A 132 22.55 -27.92 -28.30
C VAL A 132 22.37 -28.82 -29.52
N VAL A 133 21.16 -28.82 -30.08
CA VAL A 133 20.84 -29.61 -31.28
C VAL A 133 20.92 -28.72 -32.51
N VAL A 134 21.58 -29.20 -33.55
CA VAL A 134 21.79 -28.49 -34.82
C VAL A 134 21.43 -29.39 -36.00
N PRO A 135 20.83 -28.89 -37.09
CA PRO A 135 20.55 -29.69 -38.28
C PRO A 135 21.81 -30.31 -38.88
N GLU A 136 21.76 -31.61 -39.18
CA GLU A 136 22.82 -32.33 -39.88
C GLU A 136 22.58 -32.21 -41.38
N LEU A 137 23.53 -31.60 -42.07
CA LEU A 137 23.44 -31.29 -43.50
C LEU A 137 23.57 -32.53 -44.37
N LEU A 138 22.45 -33.20 -44.63
CA LEU A 138 22.32 -34.10 -45.76
C LEU A 138 21.03 -33.81 -46.53
N GLY A 139 21.17 -32.87 -47.48
CA GLY A 139 20.53 -33.00 -48.79
C GLY A 139 19.01 -33.12 -48.85
N ALA A 140 18.24 -32.28 -48.17
CA ALA A 140 16.92 -31.87 -48.64
C ALA A 140 16.45 -30.64 -47.87
N VAL A 141 15.85 -29.71 -48.59
CA VAL A 141 15.20 -28.52 -48.06
C VAL A 141 14.11 -28.93 -47.07
N GLY A 142 14.30 -28.55 -45.83
CA GLY A 142 13.24 -28.42 -44.84
C GLY A 142 13.69 -27.38 -43.84
N GLU A 143 13.02 -26.24 -43.79
CA GLU A 143 13.04 -25.28 -42.68
C GLU A 143 12.42 -25.92 -41.42
N GLY A 144 12.90 -27.12 -41.05
CA GLY A 144 12.38 -27.90 -39.94
C GLY A 144 12.87 -27.29 -38.64
N ILE A 145 12.05 -26.45 -38.02
CA ILE A 145 12.33 -25.87 -36.71
C ILE A 145 12.27 -27.00 -35.68
N PHE A 146 13.35 -27.22 -34.93
CA PHE A 146 13.31 -28.05 -33.73
C PHE A 146 12.40 -27.38 -32.70
N HIS A 147 11.17 -27.88 -32.59
CA HIS A 147 10.11 -27.29 -31.78
C HIS A 147 9.45 -28.35 -30.88
N GLN A 148 10.25 -29.30 -30.40
CA GLN A 148 9.82 -30.32 -29.45
C GLN A 148 9.76 -29.72 -28.04
N LYS A 149 8.68 -30.02 -27.32
CA LYS A 149 8.41 -29.46 -25.99
C LYS A 149 7.93 -30.57 -25.08
N VAL A 150 8.90 -31.37 -24.64
CA VAL A 150 8.66 -32.59 -23.87
C VAL A 150 9.43 -32.48 -22.57
N GLY A 151 8.81 -32.86 -21.46
CA GLY A 151 9.53 -33.01 -20.20
C GLY A 151 9.26 -34.38 -19.58
N VAL A 152 10.29 -34.97 -18.98
CA VAL A 152 10.21 -36.26 -18.29
C VAL A 152 10.81 -36.08 -16.89
N PHE A 153 10.01 -36.39 -15.88
CA PHE A 153 10.40 -36.33 -14.47
C PHE A 153 10.53 -37.75 -13.92
N ARG A 154 11.45 -37.94 -12.99
CA ARG A 154 11.62 -39.18 -12.23
C ARG A 154 11.65 -38.88 -10.74
N ASP A 155 10.94 -39.66 -9.93
CA ASP A 155 11.03 -39.61 -8.47
C ASP A 155 12.08 -40.59 -7.91
N ASP A 156 12.25 -40.61 -6.60
CA ASP A 156 13.18 -41.50 -5.89
C ASP A 156 12.72 -42.97 -5.85
N HIS A 157 11.49 -43.26 -6.28
CA HIS A 157 10.93 -44.61 -6.36
C HIS A 157 10.97 -45.19 -7.79
N GLY A 158 11.50 -44.43 -8.77
CA GLY A 158 11.60 -44.84 -10.17
C GLY A 158 10.33 -44.61 -10.99
N ASN A 159 9.31 -43.96 -10.43
CA ASN A 159 8.12 -43.58 -11.16
C ASN A 159 8.45 -42.41 -12.11
N LEU A 160 7.87 -42.46 -13.31
CA LEU A 160 8.01 -41.45 -14.34
C LEU A 160 6.70 -40.72 -14.60
N ILE A 161 6.79 -39.40 -14.76
CA ILE A 161 5.76 -38.53 -15.33
C ILE A 161 6.35 -37.89 -16.58
N SER A 162 5.63 -37.92 -17.71
CA SER A 162 6.00 -37.12 -18.88
C SER A 162 4.90 -36.12 -19.23
N PHE A 163 5.29 -35.07 -19.95
CA PHE A 163 4.33 -34.16 -20.57
C PHE A 163 4.78 -33.73 -21.97
N SER A 164 3.81 -33.50 -22.85
CA SER A 164 4.04 -32.99 -24.20
C SER A 164 2.86 -32.11 -24.67
N GLY A 165 3.17 -31.02 -25.39
CA GLY A 165 2.15 -30.06 -25.83
C GLY A 165 2.70 -28.79 -26.46
N SER A 166 1.81 -27.84 -26.76
CA SER A 166 2.15 -26.56 -27.39
C SER A 166 2.41 -25.47 -26.34
N ILE A 167 3.56 -25.57 -25.66
CA ILE A 167 3.99 -24.55 -24.68
C ILE A 167 4.67 -23.40 -25.42
N ASN A 168 4.08 -22.20 -25.48
CA ASN A 168 4.75 -21.08 -26.15
C ASN A 168 5.89 -20.52 -25.27
N GLU A 169 7.14 -20.69 -25.70
CA GLU A 169 8.36 -20.38 -24.91
C GLU A 169 8.89 -18.96 -25.20
N THR A 170 8.01 -17.95 -25.19
CA THR A 170 8.36 -16.53 -25.40
C THR A 170 8.36 -15.73 -24.09
N ALA A 171 9.22 -14.70 -23.97
CA ALA A 171 9.32 -13.88 -22.75
C ALA A 171 8.00 -13.15 -22.41
N ALA A 172 7.27 -12.70 -23.44
CA ALA A 172 5.94 -12.08 -23.29
C ALA A 172 4.84 -13.09 -22.86
N GLY A 173 5.15 -14.38 -22.93
CA GLY A 173 4.24 -15.49 -22.67
C GLY A 173 4.27 -16.05 -21.25
N TRP A 174 5.14 -15.51 -20.40
CA TRP A 174 5.47 -16.05 -19.08
C TRP A 174 4.28 -16.28 -18.15
N LEU A 175 3.27 -15.41 -18.22
CA LEU A 175 2.07 -15.38 -17.36
C LEU A 175 0.74 -15.47 -18.14
N GLN A 176 0.77 -15.42 -19.48
CA GLN A 176 -0.40 -15.04 -20.30
C GLN A 176 -0.63 -15.96 -21.52
N ASN A 177 0.23 -16.95 -21.76
CA ASN A 177 0.02 -17.86 -22.89
C ASN A 177 -1.08 -18.87 -22.57
N VAL A 178 -1.97 -19.09 -23.54
CA VAL A 178 -2.81 -20.28 -23.64
C VAL A 178 -1.91 -21.46 -24.04
N GLU A 179 -1.25 -22.05 -23.05
CA GLU A 179 -0.54 -23.33 -23.08
C GLU A 179 -1.53 -24.48 -22.83
N GLU A 180 -1.51 -25.48 -23.72
CA GLU A 180 -2.12 -26.79 -23.50
C GLU A 180 -1.04 -27.87 -23.58
N PHE A 181 -0.95 -28.73 -22.56
CA PHE A 181 -0.15 -29.94 -22.60
C PHE A 181 -0.83 -31.12 -21.90
N LYS A 182 -0.50 -32.32 -22.38
CA LYS A 182 -0.98 -33.59 -21.82
C LYS A 182 0.06 -34.14 -20.87
N VAL A 183 -0.40 -34.81 -19.82
CA VAL A 183 0.42 -35.43 -18.79
C VAL A 183 0.16 -36.92 -18.78
N PHE A 184 1.24 -37.69 -18.74
CA PHE A 184 1.22 -39.14 -18.79
C PHE A 184 1.98 -39.71 -17.58
N ARG A 185 1.45 -40.78 -16.99
CA ARG A 185 2.01 -41.43 -15.80
C ARG A 185 2.40 -42.86 -16.10
N SER A 186 3.61 -43.24 -15.70
CA SER A 186 4.15 -44.58 -15.94
C SER A 186 3.39 -45.71 -15.24
N TRP A 187 2.72 -45.41 -14.11
CA TRP A 187 1.95 -46.39 -13.34
C TRP A 187 0.51 -46.57 -13.84
N GLU A 188 0.06 -45.73 -14.78
CA GLU A 188 -1.26 -45.87 -15.42
C GLU A 188 -1.11 -46.70 -16.70
N THR A 189 -1.74 -47.87 -16.76
CA THR A 189 -1.56 -48.84 -17.85
C THR A 189 -1.85 -48.25 -19.24
N THR A 190 -2.79 -47.31 -19.34
CA THR A 190 -3.16 -46.66 -20.61
C THR A 190 -2.25 -45.49 -21.00
N GLU A 191 -1.38 -45.03 -20.09
CA GLU A 191 -0.50 -43.87 -20.27
C GLU A 191 0.98 -44.26 -20.36
N ALA A 192 1.36 -45.44 -19.85
CA ALA A 192 2.75 -45.91 -19.78
C ALA A 192 3.49 -45.91 -21.13
N ASP A 193 2.80 -46.28 -22.21
CA ASP A 193 3.40 -46.28 -23.55
C ASP A 193 3.80 -44.88 -24.03
N TRP A 194 3.06 -43.84 -23.63
CA TRP A 194 3.39 -42.44 -23.93
C TRP A 194 4.60 -41.97 -23.14
N VAL A 195 4.70 -42.34 -21.86
CA VAL A 195 5.87 -42.02 -21.04
C VAL A 195 7.14 -42.68 -21.59
N ASN A 196 7.02 -43.95 -22.01
CA ASN A 196 8.13 -44.67 -22.63
C ASN A 196 8.52 -44.04 -23.97
N HIS A 197 7.55 -43.61 -24.77
CA HIS A 197 7.80 -42.88 -26.01
C HIS A 197 8.56 -41.58 -25.76
N ASP A 198 8.09 -40.74 -24.83
CA ASP A 198 8.69 -39.44 -24.50
C ASP A 198 10.11 -39.60 -23.94
N SER A 199 10.33 -40.62 -23.09
CA SER A 199 11.67 -40.93 -22.55
C SER A 199 12.63 -41.42 -23.64
N ALA A 200 12.16 -42.27 -24.55
CA ALA A 200 12.93 -42.72 -25.70
C ALA A 200 13.22 -41.57 -26.68
N LEU A 201 12.26 -40.65 -26.85
CA LEU A 201 12.41 -39.46 -27.68
C LEU A 201 13.50 -38.54 -27.12
N PHE A 202 13.44 -38.23 -25.83
CA PHE A 202 14.49 -37.44 -25.16
C PHE A 202 15.86 -38.11 -25.32
N SER A 203 15.95 -39.42 -25.03
CA SER A 203 17.20 -40.18 -25.14
C SER A 203 17.79 -40.17 -26.55
N ARG A 204 16.94 -40.15 -27.58
CA ARG A 204 17.37 -40.07 -28.99
C ARG A 204 18.06 -38.74 -29.29
N TYR A 205 17.47 -37.62 -28.89
CA TYR A 205 18.07 -36.30 -29.07
C TYR A 205 19.30 -36.10 -28.17
N TRP A 206 19.22 -36.56 -26.93
CA TRP A 206 20.33 -36.47 -25.99
C TRP A 206 21.57 -37.19 -26.52
N ASN A 207 21.42 -38.44 -26.94
CA ASN A 207 22.54 -39.28 -27.39
C ASN A 207 22.93 -39.07 -28.87
N GLY A 208 22.32 -38.12 -29.57
CA GLY A 208 22.64 -37.83 -30.98
C GLY A 208 22.21 -38.89 -31.99
N HIS A 209 21.20 -39.70 -31.67
CA HIS A 209 20.66 -40.73 -32.58
C HIS A 209 19.46 -40.21 -33.41
N ALA A 210 19.22 -38.90 -33.44
CA ALA A 210 18.15 -38.29 -34.21
C ALA A 210 18.61 -38.08 -35.65
N SER A 211 17.96 -38.74 -36.61
CA SER A 211 18.30 -38.62 -38.04
C SER A 211 18.20 -37.17 -38.50
N GLY A 212 19.27 -36.63 -39.10
CA GLY A 212 19.30 -35.27 -39.64
C GLY A 212 19.54 -34.18 -38.59
N LEU A 213 19.95 -34.54 -37.36
CA LEU A 213 20.26 -33.59 -36.29
C LEU A 213 21.49 -34.06 -35.49
N ARG A 214 22.48 -33.18 -35.34
CA ARG A 214 23.66 -33.39 -34.50
C ARG A 214 23.42 -32.77 -33.11
N SER A 215 23.64 -33.55 -32.05
CA SER A 215 23.56 -33.09 -30.65
C SER A 215 24.97 -32.83 -30.13
N LEU A 216 25.21 -31.62 -29.64
CA LEU A 216 26.52 -31.14 -29.19
C LEU A 216 26.43 -30.63 -27.75
N PRO A 217 27.52 -30.70 -26.96
CA PRO A 217 27.56 -30.04 -25.67
C PRO A 217 27.44 -28.51 -25.85
N LEU A 218 26.96 -27.83 -24.80
CA LEU A 218 26.95 -26.36 -24.78
C LEU A 218 28.39 -25.83 -24.93
N PRO A 219 28.66 -24.90 -25.88
CA PRO A 219 29.99 -24.32 -26.06
C PRO A 219 30.51 -23.64 -24.78
N ASP A 220 31.80 -23.77 -24.50
CA ASP A 220 32.42 -23.31 -23.25
C ASP A 220 32.16 -21.82 -22.98
N ALA A 221 32.25 -20.96 -24.00
CA ALA A 221 32.01 -19.54 -23.84
C ALA A 221 30.57 -19.23 -23.39
N ALA A 222 29.57 -19.93 -23.95
CA ALA A 222 28.16 -19.77 -23.55
C ALA A 222 27.90 -20.38 -22.17
N ARG A 223 28.59 -21.47 -21.83
CA ARG A 223 28.56 -22.09 -20.50
C ARG A 223 29.08 -21.13 -19.45
N GLU A 224 30.25 -20.52 -19.67
CA GLU A 224 30.85 -19.54 -18.77
C GLU A 224 29.98 -18.29 -18.63
N ARG A 225 29.40 -17.82 -19.74
CA ARG A 225 28.45 -16.70 -19.71
C ARG A 225 27.24 -17.00 -18.83
N LEU A 226 26.62 -18.18 -18.96
CA LEU A 226 25.51 -18.58 -18.09
C LEU A 226 25.96 -18.67 -16.63
N ILE A 227 27.11 -19.30 -16.34
CA ILE A 227 27.65 -19.41 -14.99
C ILE A 227 27.94 -18.03 -14.38
N SER A 228 28.31 -17.02 -15.18
CA SER A 228 28.54 -15.65 -14.68
C SER A 228 27.29 -15.01 -14.03
N TYR A 229 26.10 -15.55 -14.32
CA TYR A 229 24.84 -15.11 -13.72
C TYR A 229 24.43 -15.92 -12.49
N ALA A 230 25.19 -16.97 -12.13
CA ALA A 230 24.91 -17.77 -10.95
C ALA A 230 25.08 -16.90 -9.69
N PRO A 231 24.10 -16.89 -8.77
CA PRO A 231 24.25 -16.23 -7.49
C PRO A 231 25.30 -16.94 -6.63
N HIS A 232 25.93 -16.18 -5.71
CA HIS A 232 26.90 -16.74 -4.75
C HIS A 232 26.22 -17.66 -3.75
N HIS A 233 25.04 -17.26 -3.25
CA HIS A 233 24.19 -18.07 -2.39
C HIS A 233 22.81 -18.23 -3.04
N LEU A 234 22.22 -19.41 -2.90
CA LEU A 234 20.87 -19.69 -3.42
C LEU A 234 19.79 -18.84 -2.73
N GLU A 235 20.09 -18.31 -1.55
CA GLU A 235 19.25 -17.37 -0.80
C GLU A 235 19.23 -15.96 -1.43
N ASP A 236 20.20 -15.63 -2.28
CA ASP A 236 20.27 -14.34 -3.00
C ASP A 236 19.27 -14.26 -4.17
N ILE A 237 18.60 -15.37 -4.48
CA ILE A 237 17.53 -15.44 -5.46
C ILE A 237 16.24 -15.88 -4.76
N ASP A 238 15.21 -15.02 -4.80
CA ASP A 238 13.92 -15.40 -4.26
C ASP A 238 13.18 -16.30 -5.27
N LEU A 239 13.39 -17.61 -5.11
CA LEU A 239 12.66 -18.65 -5.82
C LEU A 239 11.28 -18.94 -5.21
N ARG A 240 10.98 -18.36 -4.03
CA ARG A 240 9.69 -18.48 -3.33
C ARG A 240 8.67 -17.44 -3.83
N LEU A 241 9.07 -16.38 -4.52
CA LEU A 241 8.18 -15.44 -5.23
C LEU A 241 7.17 -16.14 -6.15
N GLN A 242 7.48 -17.35 -6.63
CA GLN A 242 6.55 -18.18 -7.40
C GLN A 242 5.25 -18.46 -6.64
N SER A 243 5.33 -18.72 -5.32
CA SER A 243 4.17 -19.02 -4.47
C SER A 243 3.27 -17.82 -4.16
N ARG A 244 3.73 -16.59 -4.38
CA ARG A 244 3.02 -15.37 -3.96
C ARG A 244 2.15 -14.75 -5.06
N CYS A 245 2.39 -15.06 -6.33
CA CYS A 245 1.57 -14.55 -7.42
C CYS A 245 0.25 -15.33 -7.62
N ALA A 246 0.21 -16.61 -7.24
CA ALA A 246 -1.00 -17.44 -7.30
C ALA A 246 -1.76 -17.55 -5.97
N GLN A 247 -1.08 -17.33 -4.84
CA GLN A 247 -1.77 -16.94 -3.61
C GLN A 247 -1.99 -15.44 -3.65
N ARG A 248 -2.98 -14.97 -4.42
CA ARG A 248 -3.63 -13.68 -4.14
C ARG A 248 -4.12 -13.76 -2.70
N SER A 249 -3.29 -13.28 -1.77
CA SER A 249 -3.46 -13.46 -0.33
C SER A 249 -4.89 -13.07 0.01
N LYS A 250 -5.78 -14.02 0.35
CA LYS A 250 -7.04 -13.68 1.03
C LYS A 250 -6.71 -12.54 1.98
N ILE A 251 -7.43 -11.41 1.90
CA ILE A 251 -7.25 -10.23 2.76
C ILE A 251 -6.47 -10.66 4.00
N GLY A 252 -5.20 -10.26 4.13
CA GLY A 252 -4.30 -10.79 5.18
C GLY A 252 -4.76 -10.48 6.61
N PHE A 253 -5.95 -9.87 6.73
CA PHE A 253 -6.66 -9.54 7.94
C PHE A 253 -8.13 -9.97 7.84
N LYS A 254 -8.69 -10.41 8.96
CA LYS A 254 -10.13 -10.65 9.11
C LYS A 254 -10.84 -9.30 9.22
N LEU A 255 -11.88 -9.09 8.43
CA LEU A 255 -12.75 -7.92 8.59
C LEU A 255 -13.60 -8.07 9.85
N ARG A 256 -13.75 -6.98 10.58
CA ARG A 256 -14.74 -6.88 11.65
C ARG A 256 -16.14 -6.74 11.05
N GLU A 257 -17.16 -6.98 11.87
CA GLU A 257 -18.55 -6.94 11.45
C GLU A 257 -18.92 -5.58 10.84
N TYR A 258 -18.59 -4.48 11.51
CA TYR A 258 -18.86 -3.12 11.02
C TYR A 258 -18.13 -2.80 9.71
N GLN A 259 -16.92 -3.37 9.49
CA GLN A 259 -16.20 -3.19 8.24
C GLN A 259 -16.87 -3.97 7.11
N SER A 260 -17.36 -5.18 7.40
CA SER A 260 -18.13 -5.97 6.44
C SER A 260 -19.45 -5.26 6.07
N GLN A 261 -20.14 -4.67 7.05
CA GLN A 261 -21.34 -3.86 6.82
C GLN A 261 -21.04 -2.64 5.94
N ALA A 262 -19.94 -1.93 6.20
CA ALA A 262 -19.51 -0.80 5.38
C ALA A 262 -19.24 -1.19 3.92
N VAL A 263 -18.56 -2.32 3.70
CA VAL A 263 -18.30 -2.87 2.35
C VAL A 263 -19.62 -3.23 1.65
N THR A 264 -20.55 -3.87 2.35
CA THR A 264 -21.87 -4.22 1.81
C THR A 264 -22.67 -2.98 1.44
N ALA A 265 -22.76 -1.99 2.33
CA ALA A 265 -23.49 -0.74 2.08
C ALA A 265 -22.96 0.01 0.84
N TRP A 266 -21.64 0.06 0.67
CA TRP A 266 -21.03 0.66 -0.52
C TRP A 266 -21.33 -0.12 -1.81
N ARG A 267 -21.31 -1.47 -1.76
CA ARG A 267 -21.65 -2.30 -2.92
C ARG A 267 -23.13 -2.21 -3.30
N GLU A 268 -24.02 -2.17 -2.32
CA GLU A 268 -25.46 -2.01 -2.52
C GLU A 268 -25.80 -0.64 -3.12
N ASN A 269 -25.00 0.38 -2.84
CA ASN A 269 -25.10 1.69 -3.47
C ASN A 269 -24.28 1.81 -4.77
N ASN A 270 -24.30 0.76 -5.60
CA ASN A 270 -23.63 0.71 -6.91
C ASN A 270 -22.12 1.05 -6.87
N CYS A 271 -21.43 0.69 -5.78
CA CYS A 271 -20.02 1.01 -5.57
C CYS A 271 -19.72 2.52 -5.57
N ARG A 272 -20.68 3.32 -5.10
CA ARG A 272 -20.56 4.77 -4.92
C ARG A 272 -20.96 5.13 -3.50
N GLY A 273 -20.14 5.91 -2.81
CA GLY A 273 -20.49 6.35 -1.46
C GLY A 273 -19.32 6.86 -0.67
N ILE A 274 -19.63 7.61 0.39
CA ILE A 274 -18.69 7.99 1.44
C ILE A 274 -18.89 7.06 2.64
N LEU A 275 -17.78 6.50 3.14
CA LEU A 275 -17.71 5.81 4.42
C LEU A 275 -17.24 6.80 5.50
N GLU A 276 -18.17 7.22 6.35
CA GLU A 276 -17.90 8.09 7.48
C GLU A 276 -17.45 7.26 8.68
N MET A 277 -16.14 7.07 8.82
CA MET A 277 -15.57 6.19 9.84
C MET A 277 -14.57 6.96 10.71
N ALA A 278 -14.69 6.81 12.03
CA ALA A 278 -13.78 7.41 12.99
C ALA A 278 -12.31 7.03 12.72
N THR A 279 -11.37 7.88 13.13
CA THR A 279 -9.93 7.55 13.04
C THR A 279 -9.61 6.34 13.91
N GLY A 280 -8.65 5.50 13.48
CA GLY A 280 -8.29 4.28 14.21
C GLY A 280 -9.20 3.06 14.00
N THR A 281 -10.34 3.19 13.30
CA THR A 281 -11.30 2.08 13.07
C THR A 281 -10.94 1.15 11.92
N GLY A 282 -9.86 1.42 11.20
CA GLY A 282 -9.39 0.60 10.06
C GLY A 282 -9.95 1.01 8.70
N LYS A 283 -10.14 2.32 8.44
CA LYS A 283 -10.58 2.88 7.14
C LYS A 283 -9.86 2.28 5.93
N THR A 284 -8.53 2.28 5.95
CA THR A 284 -7.68 1.73 4.88
C THR A 284 -8.01 0.27 4.62
N LYS A 285 -8.14 -0.54 5.68
CA LYS A 285 -8.50 -1.97 5.59
C LYS A 285 -9.90 -2.18 4.99
N THR A 286 -10.88 -1.39 5.43
CA THR A 286 -12.25 -1.43 4.86
C THR A 286 -12.24 -1.07 3.38
N ALA A 287 -11.49 -0.04 3.00
CA ALA A 287 -11.39 0.40 1.62
C ALA A 287 -10.68 -0.59 0.70
N ILE A 288 -9.60 -1.24 1.18
CA ILE A 288 -8.95 -2.34 0.47
C ILE A 288 -9.97 -3.47 0.23
N ALA A 289 -10.79 -3.82 1.22
CA ALA A 289 -11.84 -4.83 1.04
C ALA A 289 -12.96 -4.42 0.05
N CYS A 290 -13.21 -3.12 -0.12
CA CYS A 290 -14.12 -2.61 -1.15
C CYS A 290 -13.55 -2.83 -2.56
N ILE A 291 -12.29 -2.47 -2.79
CA ILE A 291 -11.67 -2.47 -4.14
C ILE A 291 -11.05 -3.80 -4.54
N GLU A 292 -10.67 -4.64 -3.59
CA GLU A 292 -10.00 -5.90 -3.87
C GLU A 292 -10.76 -6.81 -4.85
N PRO A 293 -12.10 -6.99 -4.78
CA PRO A 293 -12.82 -7.76 -5.78
C PRO A 293 -12.63 -7.24 -7.21
N VAL A 294 -12.51 -5.92 -7.39
CA VAL A 294 -12.26 -5.28 -8.70
C VAL A 294 -10.82 -5.53 -9.14
N LEU A 295 -9.85 -5.37 -8.23
CA LEU A 295 -8.44 -5.67 -8.52
C LEU A 295 -8.20 -7.16 -8.79
N ARG A 296 -9.08 -8.02 -8.29
CA ARG A 296 -9.05 -9.47 -8.47
C ARG A 296 -9.87 -9.98 -9.64
N SER A 297 -10.72 -9.14 -10.23
CA SER A 297 -11.55 -9.60 -11.33
C SER A 297 -10.70 -9.97 -12.55
N ASN A 298 -11.33 -10.66 -13.49
CA ASN A 298 -10.72 -10.93 -14.79
C ASN A 298 -10.87 -9.77 -15.78
N GLU A 299 -11.60 -8.72 -15.37
CA GLU A 299 -11.82 -7.49 -16.11
C GLU A 299 -10.60 -6.58 -15.97
N SER A 300 -10.29 -5.83 -17.03
CA SER A 300 -9.24 -4.81 -16.93
C SER A 300 -9.74 -3.66 -16.05
N SER A 301 -8.92 -3.19 -15.11
CA SER A 301 -9.34 -2.18 -14.13
C SER A 301 -8.27 -1.13 -13.88
N LEU A 302 -8.72 0.09 -13.59
CA LEU A 302 -7.93 1.20 -13.07
C LEU A 302 -8.47 1.57 -11.69
N THR A 303 -7.61 1.54 -10.67
CA THR A 303 -7.90 2.09 -9.35
C THR A 303 -6.93 3.24 -9.05
N VAL A 304 -7.48 4.43 -8.85
CA VAL A 304 -6.72 5.61 -8.42
C VAL A 304 -7.03 5.88 -6.95
N ILE A 305 -5.98 5.92 -6.13
CA ILE A 305 -6.07 6.24 -4.71
C ILE A 305 -5.46 7.61 -4.50
N THR A 306 -6.22 8.51 -3.88
CA THR A 306 -5.78 9.86 -3.53
C THR A 306 -5.65 9.98 -2.03
N ALA A 307 -4.52 10.54 -1.58
CA ALA A 307 -4.25 10.81 -0.17
C ALA A 307 -3.81 12.26 0.03
N PRO A 308 -4.11 12.91 1.16
CA PRO A 308 -3.81 14.33 1.36
C PRO A 308 -2.30 14.60 1.46
N PHE A 309 -1.51 13.64 1.93
CA PHE A 309 -0.08 13.78 2.15
C PHE A 309 0.73 12.59 1.64
N GLN A 310 2.00 12.84 1.33
CA GLN A 310 2.92 11.82 0.81
C GLN A 310 3.11 10.63 1.75
N HIS A 311 3.23 10.83 3.07
CA HIS A 311 3.43 9.71 3.99
C HIS A 311 2.20 8.78 4.08
N ILE A 312 0.98 9.32 3.94
CA ILE A 312 -0.24 8.50 3.84
C ILE A 312 -0.26 7.75 2.51
N ALA A 313 0.13 8.42 1.42
CA ALA A 313 0.25 7.80 0.11
C ALA A 313 1.28 6.65 0.08
N VAL A 314 2.42 6.81 0.78
CA VAL A 314 3.41 5.74 0.99
C VAL A 314 2.79 4.55 1.74
N GLN A 315 2.02 4.80 2.80
CA GLN A 315 1.33 3.75 3.55
C GLN A 315 0.35 2.97 2.66
N TRP A 316 -0.41 3.66 1.81
CA TRP A 316 -1.29 3.02 0.83
C TRP A 316 -0.52 2.17 -0.19
N ALA A 317 0.62 2.66 -0.66
CA ALA A 317 1.46 1.92 -1.59
C ALA A 317 2.01 0.64 -0.98
N GLU A 318 2.41 0.66 0.31
CA GLU A 318 2.89 -0.52 1.03
C GLU A 318 1.79 -1.55 1.28
N GLU A 319 0.60 -1.11 1.68
CA GLU A 319 -0.58 -1.99 1.87
C GLU A 319 -1.02 -2.66 0.55
N LEU A 320 -0.74 -2.03 -0.59
CA LEU A 320 -1.10 -2.53 -1.93
C LEU A 320 0.09 -3.02 -2.73
N LYS A 321 1.25 -3.26 -2.11
CA LYS A 321 2.49 -3.65 -2.81
C LYS A 321 2.35 -4.86 -3.72
N ASP A 322 1.45 -5.80 -3.37
CA ASP A 322 1.16 -6.99 -4.16
C ASP A 322 0.56 -6.64 -5.55
N TYR A 323 -0.02 -5.45 -5.71
CA TYR A 323 -0.54 -4.91 -6.97
C TYR A 323 0.45 -3.98 -7.68
N GLN A 324 1.66 -3.81 -7.14
CA GLN A 324 2.73 -2.97 -7.69
C GLN A 324 2.27 -1.55 -8.10
N PRO A 325 1.78 -0.75 -7.13
CA PRO A 325 1.17 0.54 -7.43
C PRO A 325 2.17 1.55 -8.00
N VAL A 326 1.75 2.29 -9.03
CA VAL A 326 2.49 3.45 -9.52
C VAL A 326 2.28 4.62 -8.56
N CYS A 327 3.38 5.10 -7.98
CA CYS A 327 3.36 6.17 -6.98
C CYS A 327 3.82 7.49 -7.59
N THR A 328 3.02 8.56 -7.48
CA THR A 328 3.35 9.86 -8.09
C THR A 328 4.40 10.68 -7.33
N PHE A 329 4.80 10.20 -6.14
CA PHE A 329 5.62 10.94 -5.17
C PHE A 329 7.04 10.36 -4.97
N SER A 330 7.39 9.28 -5.67
CA SER A 330 8.62 8.51 -5.42
C SER A 330 9.89 9.05 -6.10
N GLY A 331 9.99 10.35 -6.39
CA GLY A 331 11.14 10.98 -7.06
C GLY A 331 11.39 10.55 -8.52
N GLY A 332 10.75 9.47 -8.98
CA GLY A 332 10.74 9.03 -10.38
C GLY A 332 9.76 9.79 -11.27
N ASN A 333 9.90 9.63 -12.59
CA ASN A 333 9.00 10.25 -13.55
C ASN A 333 7.67 9.47 -13.63
N TYR A 334 6.70 9.85 -12.79
CA TYR A 334 5.38 9.19 -12.75
C TYR A 334 4.67 9.18 -14.11
N ARG A 335 4.95 10.17 -14.99
CA ARG A 335 4.35 10.22 -16.34
C ARG A 335 4.76 9.02 -17.16
N LYS A 336 6.05 8.66 -17.08
CA LYS A 336 6.58 7.47 -17.73
C LYS A 336 5.98 6.22 -17.10
N ALA A 337 5.92 6.14 -15.76
CA ALA A 337 5.37 4.98 -15.08
C ALA A 337 3.88 4.72 -15.40
N ILE A 338 3.05 5.76 -15.51
CA ILE A 338 1.65 5.62 -15.94
C ILE A 338 1.57 5.24 -17.43
N ALA A 339 2.45 5.76 -18.28
CA ALA A 339 2.50 5.38 -19.69
C ALA A 339 2.93 3.90 -19.87
N ASP A 340 3.93 3.45 -19.12
CA ASP A 340 4.37 2.05 -19.09
C ASP A 340 3.24 1.14 -18.59
N LEU A 341 2.55 1.54 -17.50
CA LEU A 341 1.37 0.83 -16.99
C LEU A 341 0.23 0.76 -18.03
N SER A 342 0.00 1.83 -18.78
CA SER A 342 -0.98 1.84 -19.86
C SER A 342 -0.59 0.91 -21.00
N ALA A 343 0.68 0.82 -21.35
CA ALA A 343 1.17 -0.14 -22.33
C ALA A 343 0.97 -1.58 -21.84
N ASP A 344 1.27 -1.86 -20.57
CA ASP A 344 1.08 -3.17 -19.96
C ASP A 344 -0.38 -3.64 -20.01
N ILE A 345 -1.34 -2.76 -19.63
CA ILE A 345 -2.78 -3.04 -19.72
C ILE A 345 -3.19 -3.32 -21.17
N LYS A 346 -2.76 -2.48 -22.12
CA LYS A 346 -3.11 -2.61 -23.53
C LYS A 346 -2.55 -3.89 -24.16
N MET A 347 -1.37 -4.33 -23.72
CA MET A 347 -0.74 -5.59 -24.14
C MET A 347 -1.29 -6.80 -23.38
N GLY A 348 -2.21 -6.61 -22.44
CA GLY A 348 -2.78 -7.67 -21.60
C GLY A 348 -1.85 -8.15 -20.50
N LEU A 349 -0.62 -7.63 -20.38
CA LEU A 349 0.40 -8.05 -19.40
C LEU A 349 -0.07 -7.87 -17.96
N ARG A 350 -0.94 -6.87 -17.73
CA ARG A 350 -1.63 -6.62 -16.47
C ARG A 350 -3.12 -6.49 -16.71
N LYS A 351 -3.91 -6.91 -15.73
CA LYS A 351 -5.36 -6.65 -15.70
C LYS A 351 -5.72 -5.50 -14.77
N ALA A 352 -5.01 -5.35 -13.65
CA ALA A 352 -5.26 -4.29 -12.68
C ALA A 352 -4.15 -3.23 -12.72
N ALA A 353 -4.54 -1.98 -12.93
CA ALA A 353 -3.70 -0.80 -12.81
C ALA A 353 -4.02 -0.08 -11.50
N VAL A 354 -3.03 0.05 -10.61
CA VAL A 354 -3.17 0.79 -9.35
C VAL A 354 -2.26 2.01 -9.37
N VAL A 355 -2.83 3.18 -9.13
CA VAL A 355 -2.09 4.44 -9.05
C VAL A 355 -2.36 5.09 -7.70
N VAL A 356 -1.31 5.45 -6.98
CA VAL A 356 -1.41 6.15 -5.69
C VAL A 356 -0.81 7.54 -5.86
N ALA A 357 -1.63 8.56 -5.59
CA ALA A 357 -1.27 9.96 -5.79
C ALA A 357 -1.59 10.80 -4.56
N VAL A 358 -0.82 11.86 -4.35
CA VAL A 358 -1.23 12.92 -3.43
C VAL A 358 -2.32 13.77 -4.09
N GLN A 359 -3.31 14.23 -3.33
CA GLN A 359 -4.48 14.97 -3.85
C GLN A 359 -4.09 16.14 -4.76
N ASN A 360 -3.05 16.91 -4.40
CA ASN A 360 -2.52 18.00 -5.22
C ASN A 360 -2.05 17.54 -6.61
N THR A 361 -1.42 16.37 -6.72
CA THR A 361 -0.96 15.82 -8.01
C THR A 361 -2.13 15.24 -8.79
N ALA A 362 -3.05 14.55 -8.12
CA ALA A 362 -4.25 13.97 -8.74
C ALA A 362 -5.15 15.06 -9.37
N ALA A 363 -5.14 16.27 -8.82
CA ALA A 363 -5.89 17.43 -9.30
C ALA A 363 -5.18 18.22 -10.41
N THR A 364 -4.08 17.72 -10.98
CA THR A 364 -3.41 18.38 -12.12
C THR A 364 -3.98 17.91 -13.47
N GLU A 365 -4.07 18.82 -14.45
CA GLU A 365 -4.52 18.47 -15.81
C GLU A 365 -3.67 17.37 -16.45
N ASP A 366 -2.36 17.38 -16.19
CA ASP A 366 -1.45 16.40 -16.74
C ASP A 366 -1.69 15.00 -16.16
N PHE A 367 -1.95 14.89 -14.85
CA PHE A 367 -2.36 13.63 -14.24
C PHE A 367 -3.70 13.15 -14.81
N LEU A 368 -4.69 14.03 -14.89
CA LEU A 368 -6.02 13.71 -15.43
C LEU A 368 -5.96 13.21 -16.87
N ARG A 369 -5.12 13.82 -17.71
CA ARG A 369 -4.92 13.39 -19.09
C ARG A 369 -4.34 11.98 -19.16
N LEU A 370 -3.33 11.67 -18.35
CA LEU A 370 -2.70 10.35 -18.33
C LEU A 370 -3.62 9.27 -17.74
N ALA A 371 -4.24 9.56 -16.59
CA ALA A 371 -5.18 8.67 -15.94
C ALA A 371 -6.44 8.45 -16.80
N GLY A 372 -6.95 9.50 -17.46
CA GLY A 372 -8.08 9.41 -18.37
C GLY A 372 -7.79 8.58 -19.63
N ALA A 373 -6.58 8.71 -20.19
CA ALA A 373 -6.15 7.87 -21.31
C ALA A 373 -6.06 6.39 -20.92
N LEU A 374 -5.65 6.09 -19.69
CA LEU A 374 -5.64 4.74 -19.13
C LEU A 374 -7.05 4.24 -18.82
N ALA A 375 -7.89 5.09 -18.23
CA ALA A 375 -9.29 4.81 -17.93
C ALA A 375 -10.08 4.38 -19.16
N ALA A 376 -9.82 5.02 -20.32
CA ALA A 376 -10.46 4.68 -21.59
C ALA A 376 -10.06 3.30 -22.17
N GLN A 377 -9.05 2.65 -21.60
CA GLN A 377 -8.54 1.35 -22.05
C GLN A 377 -8.94 0.18 -21.14
N VAL A 378 -9.61 0.47 -20.03
CA VAL A 378 -10.01 -0.52 -19.03
C VAL A 378 -11.52 -0.64 -18.94
N GLU A 379 -12.00 -1.78 -18.46
CA GLU A 379 -13.42 -2.06 -18.29
C GLU A 379 -13.99 -1.48 -16.99
N ARG A 380 -13.15 -1.30 -15.95
CA ARG A 380 -13.56 -0.77 -14.65
C ARG A 380 -12.67 0.34 -14.17
N THR A 381 -13.27 1.39 -13.61
CA THR A 381 -12.54 2.53 -13.04
C THR A 381 -13.03 2.82 -11.64
N THR A 382 -12.09 2.96 -10.71
CA THR A 382 -12.38 3.20 -9.29
C THR A 382 -11.56 4.37 -8.76
N LEU A 383 -12.22 5.31 -8.11
CA LEU A 383 -11.56 6.32 -7.28
C LEU A 383 -11.71 5.96 -5.81
N VAL A 384 -10.60 5.94 -5.09
CA VAL A 384 -10.56 5.91 -3.62
C VAL A 384 -10.01 7.24 -3.13
N ALA A 385 -10.84 8.04 -2.48
CA ALA A 385 -10.46 9.33 -1.93
C ALA A 385 -10.32 9.24 -0.41
N ASP A 386 -9.09 9.14 0.08
CA ASP A 386 -8.81 9.23 1.50
C ASP A 386 -8.84 10.68 1.96
N GLU A 387 -9.41 10.93 3.14
CA GLU A 387 -9.71 12.28 3.66
C GLU A 387 -10.48 13.13 2.63
N VAL A 388 -11.61 12.59 2.15
CA VAL A 388 -12.37 13.08 0.98
C VAL A 388 -12.79 14.56 1.05
N HIS A 389 -12.98 15.11 2.25
CA HIS A 389 -13.28 16.54 2.45
C HIS A 389 -12.22 17.45 1.82
N GLY A 390 -10.98 16.99 1.65
CA GLY A 390 -9.92 17.75 0.98
C GLY A 390 -10.30 18.10 -0.45
N LEU A 391 -10.88 17.14 -1.18
CA LEU A 391 -11.25 17.26 -2.60
C LEU A 391 -12.42 18.24 -2.85
N GLY A 392 -13.12 18.68 -1.81
CA GLY A 392 -14.14 19.72 -1.97
C GLY A 392 -13.56 21.12 -2.22
N ALA A 393 -12.24 21.32 -2.05
CA ALA A 393 -11.60 22.60 -2.37
C ALA A 393 -11.61 22.83 -3.89
N PRO A 394 -11.93 24.05 -4.38
CA PRO A 394 -12.04 24.32 -5.82
C PRO A 394 -10.83 23.89 -6.67
N THR A 395 -9.62 24.02 -6.11
CA THR A 395 -8.37 23.63 -6.79
C THR A 395 -8.16 22.12 -6.85
N LEU A 396 -8.80 21.35 -5.95
CA LEU A 396 -8.65 19.89 -5.84
C LEU A 396 -9.80 19.12 -6.49
N GLN A 397 -10.95 19.77 -6.73
CA GLN A 397 -12.12 19.17 -7.37
C GLN A 397 -11.82 18.57 -8.75
N LEU A 398 -10.77 19.04 -9.43
CA LEU A 398 -10.30 18.44 -10.68
C LEU A 398 -10.01 16.93 -10.56
N ALA A 399 -9.59 16.44 -9.38
CA ALA A 399 -9.36 15.02 -9.16
C ALA A 399 -10.64 14.16 -9.21
N LEU A 400 -11.83 14.77 -9.10
CA LEU A 400 -13.15 14.13 -9.14
C LEU A 400 -13.62 13.94 -10.59
N ALA A 401 -12.84 13.22 -11.39
CA ALA A 401 -13.13 13.06 -12.81
C ALA A 401 -14.34 12.15 -13.07
N ASP A 402 -15.11 12.41 -14.13
CA ASP A 402 -16.34 11.67 -14.41
C ASP A 402 -16.11 10.23 -14.89
N TYR A 403 -14.91 9.92 -15.39
CA TYR A 403 -14.57 8.58 -15.89
C TYR A 403 -14.45 7.52 -14.80
N TYR A 404 -14.56 7.86 -13.50
CA TYR A 404 -14.60 6.88 -12.40
C TYR A 404 -16.03 6.35 -12.21
N GLU A 405 -16.24 5.07 -12.54
CA GLU A 405 -17.52 4.37 -12.37
C GLU A 405 -17.83 4.11 -10.89
N SER A 406 -16.84 3.56 -10.18
CA SER A 406 -16.89 3.30 -8.74
C SER A 406 -16.18 4.41 -7.97
N ARG A 407 -16.78 4.88 -6.88
CA ARG A 407 -16.33 6.06 -6.13
C ARG A 407 -16.43 5.78 -4.64
N LEU A 408 -15.29 5.75 -3.96
CA LEU A 408 -15.21 5.49 -2.53
C LEU A 408 -14.57 6.68 -1.83
N GLY A 409 -15.35 7.43 -1.06
CA GLY A 409 -14.85 8.47 -0.18
C GLY A 409 -14.60 7.93 1.22
N LEU A 410 -13.48 8.26 1.84
CA LEU A 410 -13.18 7.93 3.24
C LEU A 410 -12.99 9.22 4.02
N SER A 411 -13.71 9.39 5.12
CA SER A 411 -13.44 10.49 6.06
C SER A 411 -14.02 10.17 7.43
N ALA A 412 -13.48 10.79 8.48
CA ALA A 412 -14.16 10.86 9.78
C ALA A 412 -15.15 12.03 9.87
N THR A 413 -15.02 13.01 8.97
CA THR A 413 -15.79 14.26 8.93
C THR A 413 -15.95 14.69 7.47
N PRO A 414 -16.92 14.11 6.72
CA PRO A 414 -16.99 14.30 5.27
C PRO A 414 -17.45 15.70 4.85
N ASN A 415 -18.16 16.42 5.72
CA ASN A 415 -18.57 17.79 5.48
C ASN A 415 -17.44 18.78 5.79
N ARG A 416 -17.24 19.76 4.89
CA ARG A 416 -16.29 20.86 5.08
C ARG A 416 -16.93 21.96 5.93
N TRP A 417 -16.23 22.37 6.97
CA TRP A 417 -16.66 23.46 7.86
C TRP A 417 -16.62 24.80 7.10
N TYR A 418 -17.72 25.55 7.11
CA TYR A 418 -17.93 26.81 6.36
C TYR A 418 -17.82 26.72 4.83
N ASP A 419 -17.96 25.52 4.25
CA ASP A 419 -17.92 25.32 2.80
C ASP A 419 -19.02 24.34 2.36
N ASP A 420 -20.26 24.83 2.46
CA ASP A 420 -21.45 24.06 2.10
C ASP A 420 -21.43 23.66 0.62
N ARG A 421 -20.93 24.54 -0.25
CA ARG A 421 -20.79 24.29 -1.68
C ARG A 421 -19.79 23.17 -1.96
N GLY A 422 -18.60 23.21 -1.36
CA GLY A 422 -17.62 22.13 -1.49
C GLY A 422 -18.15 20.80 -0.93
N SER A 423 -18.91 20.84 0.17
CA SER A 423 -19.55 19.66 0.75
C SER A 423 -20.64 19.08 -0.16
N GLU A 424 -21.41 19.94 -0.83
CA GLU A 424 -22.43 19.54 -1.79
C GLU A 424 -21.82 18.87 -3.01
N VAL A 425 -20.75 19.44 -3.59
CA VAL A 425 -20.00 18.81 -4.69
C VAL A 425 -19.54 17.39 -4.34
N LEU A 426 -19.04 17.18 -3.12
CA LEU A 426 -18.65 15.84 -2.67
C LEU A 426 -19.85 14.90 -2.52
N ARG A 427 -20.96 15.38 -1.95
CA ARG A 427 -22.18 14.55 -1.81
C ARG A 427 -22.76 14.19 -3.17
N ASP A 428 -22.77 15.10 -4.13
CA ASP A 428 -23.26 14.85 -5.48
C ASP A 428 -22.36 13.86 -6.22
N TYR A 429 -21.05 14.02 -6.10
CA TYR A 429 -20.10 13.16 -6.81
C TYR A 429 -20.03 11.74 -6.23
N PHE A 430 -20.05 11.58 -4.90
CA PHE A 430 -19.96 10.27 -4.24
C PHE A 430 -21.34 9.66 -3.90
N GLU A 431 -22.45 10.35 -4.17
CA GLU A 431 -23.81 9.93 -3.79
C GLU A 431 -24.05 9.86 -2.27
N GLY A 432 -23.42 10.77 -1.53
CA GLY A 432 -23.60 10.94 -0.09
C GLY A 432 -22.88 9.91 0.79
N THR A 433 -23.16 9.94 2.10
CA THR A 433 -22.63 8.98 3.07
C THR A 433 -23.49 7.73 3.09
N VAL A 434 -22.90 6.58 2.77
CA VAL A 434 -23.60 5.29 2.71
C VAL A 434 -23.45 4.46 3.97
N TYR A 435 -22.46 4.77 4.80
CA TYR A 435 -22.24 4.11 6.08
C TYR A 435 -21.54 5.04 7.07
N THR A 436 -21.98 5.01 8.32
CA THR A 436 -21.40 5.80 9.41
C THR A 436 -21.01 4.89 10.57
N PHE A 437 -19.77 5.03 11.03
CA PHE A 437 -19.23 4.39 12.22
C PHE A 437 -18.32 5.39 12.94
N GLY A 438 -18.96 6.23 13.77
CA GLY A 438 -18.34 7.35 14.44
C GLY A 438 -17.55 6.94 15.70
N ILE A 439 -17.12 7.95 16.45
CA ILE A 439 -16.35 7.76 17.69
C ILE A 439 -17.20 7.06 18.74
N HIS A 440 -18.48 7.42 18.84
CA HIS A 440 -19.43 6.81 19.76
C HIS A 440 -19.56 5.30 19.52
N GLU A 441 -19.79 4.87 18.28
CA GLU A 441 -19.90 3.45 17.94
C GLU A 441 -18.57 2.73 18.18
N ALA A 442 -17.44 3.35 17.82
CA ALA A 442 -16.12 2.75 17.97
C ALA A 442 -15.68 2.57 19.44
N LEU A 443 -16.19 3.40 20.35
CA LEU A 443 -15.96 3.27 21.78
C LEU A 443 -16.87 2.23 22.46
N ASN A 444 -18.03 1.92 21.87
CA ASN A 444 -19.00 0.99 22.44
C ASN A 444 -18.98 -0.40 21.78
N TRP A 445 -18.52 -0.51 20.53
CA TRP A 445 -18.41 -1.78 19.84
C TRP A 445 -17.27 -2.62 20.41
N VAL A 446 -17.58 -3.81 20.90
CA VAL A 446 -16.63 -4.75 21.51
C VAL A 446 -16.23 -5.79 20.47
N ASP A 447 -14.93 -5.93 20.26
CA ASP A 447 -14.37 -6.96 19.39
C ASP A 447 -14.59 -8.34 20.02
N PRO A 448 -15.33 -9.25 19.37
CA PRO A 448 -15.62 -10.57 19.93
C PRO A 448 -14.36 -11.44 20.08
N ASP A 449 -13.30 -11.16 19.30
CA ASP A 449 -12.06 -11.94 19.36
C ASP A 449 -11.16 -11.49 20.52
N THR A 450 -11.20 -10.20 20.90
CA THR A 450 -10.32 -9.64 21.95
C THR A 450 -11.03 -9.23 23.25
N GLY A 451 -12.35 -9.08 23.22
CA GLY A 451 -13.15 -8.54 24.31
C GLY A 451 -12.93 -7.04 24.56
N GLN A 452 -12.22 -6.34 23.68
CA GLN A 452 -11.89 -4.92 23.81
C GLN A 452 -12.64 -4.08 22.78
N THR A 453 -12.92 -2.84 23.12
CA THR A 453 -13.51 -1.87 22.18
C THR A 453 -12.50 -1.41 21.12
N VAL A 454 -12.98 -1.02 19.92
CA VAL A 454 -12.13 -0.58 18.79
C VAL A 454 -11.22 0.58 19.20
N LEU A 455 -11.80 1.57 19.87
CA LEU A 455 -11.08 2.68 20.46
C LEU A 455 -10.93 2.49 21.96
N CYS A 456 -9.81 2.96 22.50
CA CYS A 456 -9.56 3.06 23.92
C CYS A 456 -10.59 4.00 24.56
N PRO A 457 -11.33 3.57 25.60
CA PRO A 457 -12.16 4.44 26.41
C PRO A 457 -11.35 5.60 26.99
N TYR A 458 -12.04 6.69 27.33
CA TYR A 458 -11.37 7.87 27.87
C TYR A 458 -12.21 8.61 28.90
N ARG A 459 -11.51 9.39 29.71
CA ARG A 459 -12.08 10.34 30.65
C ARG A 459 -11.82 11.75 30.17
N TYR A 460 -12.85 12.59 30.24
CA TYR A 460 -12.80 14.00 29.83
C TYR A 460 -12.84 14.92 31.05
N TYR A 461 -11.90 15.87 31.10
CA TYR A 461 -11.71 16.80 32.20
C TYR A 461 -11.65 18.23 31.64
N PRO A 462 -12.80 18.94 31.55
CA PRO A 462 -12.78 20.36 31.22
C PRO A 462 -12.18 21.14 32.41
N VAL A 463 -11.17 21.96 32.13
CA VAL A 463 -10.46 22.81 33.09
C VAL A 463 -10.72 24.25 32.68
N PHE A 464 -11.57 24.92 33.45
CA PHE A 464 -11.95 26.29 33.17
C PHE A 464 -10.88 27.27 33.64
N VAL A 465 -10.56 28.23 32.78
CA VAL A 465 -9.61 29.31 33.06
C VAL A 465 -10.27 30.66 32.77
N GLU A 466 -9.86 31.67 33.51
CA GLU A 466 -10.31 33.05 33.31
C GLU A 466 -9.17 33.85 32.68
N LEU A 467 -9.51 34.90 31.93
CA LEU A 467 -8.54 35.89 31.48
C LEU A 467 -8.11 36.74 32.68
N ASP A 468 -6.85 37.17 32.69
CA ASP A 468 -6.43 38.19 33.66
C ASP A 468 -6.95 39.59 33.30
N GLU A 469 -6.67 40.59 34.14
CA GLU A 469 -7.19 41.95 33.96
C GLU A 469 -6.71 42.58 32.65
N GLU A 470 -5.43 42.42 32.27
CA GLU A 470 -4.87 43.01 31.06
C GLU A 470 -5.41 42.34 29.80
N GLU A 471 -5.47 41.00 29.80
CA GLU A 471 -6.04 40.19 28.72
C GLU A 471 -7.53 40.51 28.50
N LEU A 472 -8.27 40.69 29.59
CA LEU A 472 -9.70 40.99 29.56
C LEU A 472 -9.99 42.37 28.98
N GLU A 473 -9.19 43.38 29.34
CA GLU A 473 -9.29 44.73 28.76
C GLU A 473 -9.02 44.72 27.25
N GLU A 474 -7.96 44.03 26.81
CA GLU A 474 -7.65 43.89 25.39
C GLU A 474 -8.76 43.13 24.64
N TYR A 475 -9.26 42.04 25.23
CA TYR A 475 -10.36 41.25 24.68
C TYR A 475 -11.64 42.07 24.50
N ALA A 476 -12.02 42.87 25.50
CA ALA A 476 -13.19 43.73 25.45
C ALA A 476 -13.03 44.86 24.41
N SER A 477 -11.83 45.42 24.30
CA SER A 477 -11.49 46.44 23.28
C SER A 477 -11.63 45.88 21.86
N LEU A 478 -11.04 44.72 21.58
CA LEU A 478 -11.14 44.05 20.28
C LEU A 478 -12.58 43.66 19.96
N THR A 479 -13.33 43.15 20.94
CA THR A 479 -14.75 42.79 20.76
C THR A 479 -15.57 44.02 20.36
N SER A 480 -15.33 45.17 21.00
CA SER A 480 -15.99 46.42 20.66
C SER A 480 -15.65 46.90 19.24
N GLN A 481 -14.40 46.73 18.80
CA GLN A 481 -13.98 47.04 17.43
C GLN A 481 -14.64 46.12 16.39
N ILE A 482 -14.74 44.82 16.69
CA ILE A 482 -15.42 43.83 15.85
C ILE A 482 -16.89 44.22 15.65
N VAL A 483 -17.60 44.54 16.74
CA VAL A 483 -19.01 44.96 16.67
C VAL A 483 -19.20 46.20 15.80
N ARG A 484 -18.32 47.21 15.94
CA ARG A 484 -18.36 48.42 15.09
C ARG A 484 -18.12 48.11 13.61
N GLN A 485 -17.18 47.23 13.30
CA GLN A 485 -16.88 46.84 11.92
C GLN A 485 -18.02 46.03 11.30
N MET A 486 -18.64 45.12 12.05
CA MET A 486 -19.80 44.34 11.57
C MET A 486 -21.02 45.21 11.22
N GLN A 487 -21.13 46.42 11.77
CA GLN A 487 -22.22 47.37 11.47
C GLN A 487 -21.99 48.17 10.18
N HIS A 488 -20.76 48.23 9.67
CA HIS A 488 -20.38 48.94 8.44
C HIS A 488 -20.14 47.94 7.29
N ASN A 489 -21.18 47.26 6.80
CA ASN A 489 -21.04 46.22 5.77
C ASN A 489 -21.47 46.73 4.39
N ASP A 490 -20.50 46.92 3.47
CA ASP A 490 -20.71 46.80 2.01
C ASP A 490 -19.41 46.73 1.16
N ASP A 491 -18.20 46.79 1.75
CA ASP A 491 -16.95 46.81 0.98
C ASP A 491 -15.98 45.66 1.30
N THR A 492 -15.21 45.25 0.29
CA THR A 492 -14.30 44.07 0.35
C THR A 492 -13.10 44.25 1.28
N ASP A 493 -12.63 45.49 1.50
CA ASP A 493 -11.55 45.81 2.44
C ASP A 493 -11.98 45.71 3.92
N THR A 494 -13.26 45.93 4.21
CA THR A 494 -13.82 45.82 5.57
C THR A 494 -13.74 44.38 6.10
N ASN A 495 -13.81 43.38 5.20
CA ASN A 495 -13.70 41.97 5.56
C ASN A 495 -12.29 41.58 6.02
N GLN A 496 -11.21 42.14 5.45
CA GLN A 496 -9.84 41.82 5.88
C GLN A 496 -9.54 42.36 7.28
N VAL A 497 -10.03 43.57 7.58
CA VAL A 497 -9.87 44.18 8.91
C VAL A 497 -10.65 43.37 9.96
N LEU A 498 -11.88 42.97 9.63
CA LEU A 498 -12.70 42.13 10.50
C LEU A 498 -12.04 40.77 10.78
N GLU A 499 -11.50 40.10 9.75
CA GLU A 499 -10.75 38.85 9.92
C GLU A 499 -9.54 39.01 10.82
N LEU A 500 -8.75 40.08 10.63
CA LEU A 500 -7.59 40.38 11.48
C LEU A 500 -8.00 40.60 12.95
N LEU A 501 -9.08 41.33 13.20
CA LEU A 501 -9.59 41.56 14.56
C LEU A 501 -10.08 40.27 15.22
N LEU A 502 -10.82 39.43 14.47
CA LEU A 502 -11.27 38.11 14.94
C LEU A 502 -10.07 37.22 15.27
N PHE A 503 -9.03 37.25 14.43
CA PHE A 503 -7.80 36.48 14.65
C PHE A 503 -7.06 36.95 15.92
N LYS A 504 -6.85 38.26 16.09
CA LYS A 504 -6.21 38.82 17.30
C LYS A 504 -6.95 38.44 18.57
N ARG A 505 -8.29 38.60 18.58
CA ARG A 505 -9.11 38.27 19.73
C ARG A 505 -9.07 36.77 20.05
N ALA A 506 -9.11 35.91 19.03
CA ALA A 506 -8.94 34.47 19.23
C ALA A 506 -7.54 34.11 19.73
N GLY A 507 -6.52 34.91 19.41
CA GLY A 507 -5.16 34.80 19.94
C GLY A 507 -5.14 34.88 21.46
N ILE A 508 -5.75 35.92 22.05
CA ILE A 508 -5.83 36.14 23.51
C ILE A 508 -6.36 34.88 24.22
N VAL A 509 -7.50 34.37 23.77
CA VAL A 509 -8.12 33.15 24.34
C VAL A 509 -7.20 31.93 24.23
N LYS A 510 -6.43 31.82 23.15
CA LYS A 510 -5.54 30.67 22.93
C LYS A 510 -4.25 30.77 23.75
N THR A 511 -3.76 31.97 24.03
CA THR A 511 -2.51 32.23 24.76
C THR A 511 -2.71 32.67 26.21
N ALA A 512 -3.95 32.65 26.72
CA ALA A 512 -4.30 33.09 28.07
C ALA A 512 -3.31 32.58 29.15
N ALA A 513 -2.71 33.48 29.91
CA ALA A 513 -1.63 33.20 30.86
C ALA A 513 -2.05 32.20 31.94
N GLN A 514 -3.31 32.25 32.37
CA GLN A 514 -3.87 31.31 33.35
C GLN A 514 -3.84 29.85 32.88
N LYS A 515 -3.74 29.59 31.56
CA LYS A 515 -3.58 28.22 31.05
C LYS A 515 -2.27 27.59 31.50
N ILE A 516 -1.18 28.36 31.49
CA ILE A 516 0.14 27.88 31.93
C ILE A 516 0.13 27.64 33.44
N THR A 517 -0.52 28.52 34.21
CA THR A 517 -0.69 28.35 35.66
C THR A 517 -1.52 27.10 36.00
N GLN A 518 -2.63 26.88 35.29
CA GLN A 518 -3.49 25.71 35.51
C GLN A 518 -2.84 24.42 35.01
N LEU A 519 -2.04 24.48 33.94
CA LEU A 519 -1.21 23.36 33.50
C LEU A 519 -0.24 22.92 34.62
N ALA A 520 0.44 23.87 35.26
CA ALA A 520 1.35 23.54 36.36
C ALA A 520 0.63 22.82 37.51
N LYS A 521 -0.52 23.37 37.95
CA LYS A 521 -1.35 22.74 38.99
C LYS A 521 -1.87 21.37 38.60
N LEU A 522 -2.24 21.20 37.34
CA LEU A 522 -2.72 19.93 36.80
C LEU A 522 -1.62 18.87 36.84
N LEU A 523 -0.39 19.24 36.46
CA LEU A 523 0.75 18.33 36.48
C LEU A 523 1.13 17.92 37.91
N ASP A 524 1.03 18.82 38.89
CA ASP A 524 1.27 18.51 40.31
C ASP A 524 0.33 17.40 40.84
N GLY A 525 -0.90 17.33 40.30
CA GLY A 525 -1.92 16.36 40.70
C GLY A 525 -1.84 15.01 39.95
N LEU A 526 -0.99 14.88 38.93
CA LEU A 526 -0.90 13.67 38.10
C LEU A 526 0.27 12.78 38.52
N HIS A 527 -0.02 11.72 39.28
CA HIS A 527 1.00 10.81 39.80
C HIS A 527 1.65 9.89 38.75
N ASP A 528 1.01 9.66 37.58
CA ASP A 528 1.49 8.77 36.51
C ASP A 528 1.55 9.47 35.14
N PHE A 529 2.22 10.63 35.08
CA PHE A 529 2.35 11.39 33.85
C PHE A 529 3.32 10.71 32.86
N SER A 530 2.78 10.07 31.83
CA SER A 530 3.56 9.42 30.76
C SER A 530 2.79 9.40 29.44
N HIS A 531 3.54 9.33 28.33
CA HIS A 531 3.00 9.26 26.98
C HIS A 531 1.96 10.35 26.68
N ALA A 532 2.26 11.60 27.07
CA ALA A 532 1.36 12.73 26.95
C ALA A 532 1.55 13.50 25.64
N LEU A 533 0.45 14.02 25.08
CA LEU A 533 0.43 14.94 23.96
C LEU A 533 -0.11 16.29 24.45
N VAL A 534 0.70 17.34 24.35
CA VAL A 534 0.35 18.70 24.74
C VAL A 534 0.18 19.55 23.49
N TYR A 535 -1.05 20.00 23.23
CA TYR A 535 -1.40 20.79 22.05
C TYR A 535 -1.37 22.29 22.35
N CYS A 536 -0.41 22.99 21.74
CA CYS A 536 -0.18 24.43 21.86
C CYS A 536 -0.67 25.19 20.62
N HIS A 537 -0.94 26.49 20.77
CA HIS A 537 -1.32 27.37 19.67
C HIS A 537 -0.13 27.90 18.87
N ALA A 538 0.91 28.34 19.58
CA ALA A 538 1.99 29.17 19.06
C ALA A 538 3.33 28.79 19.71
N SER A 539 4.42 29.22 19.08
CA SER A 539 5.79 28.91 19.50
C SER A 539 6.12 29.48 20.88
N GLU A 540 5.61 30.68 21.18
CA GLU A 540 5.78 31.34 22.49
C GLU A 540 5.16 30.49 23.60
N GLN A 541 3.90 30.06 23.43
CA GLN A 541 3.21 29.19 24.38
C GLN A 541 3.92 27.83 24.54
N MET A 542 4.48 27.28 23.45
CA MET A 542 5.27 26.05 23.54
C MET A 542 6.47 26.24 24.47
N VAL A 543 7.20 27.35 24.38
CA VAL A 543 8.34 27.63 25.26
C VAL A 543 7.90 27.69 26.73
N GLU A 544 6.77 28.33 27.03
CA GLU A 544 6.23 28.39 28.40
C GLU A 544 5.85 27.00 28.94
N VAL A 545 5.19 26.19 28.12
CA VAL A 545 4.86 24.80 28.44
C VAL A 545 6.11 23.99 28.74
N GLN A 546 7.15 24.11 27.90
CA GLN A 546 8.42 23.44 28.08
C GLN A 546 9.12 23.84 29.40
N GLN A 547 9.02 25.11 29.79
CA GLN A 547 9.53 25.56 31.09
C GLN A 547 8.76 24.94 32.25
N VAL A 548 7.42 24.84 32.17
CA VAL A 548 6.61 24.17 33.18
C VAL A 548 6.98 22.69 33.30
N LEU A 549 7.07 21.98 32.17
CA LEU A 549 7.46 20.57 32.15
C LEU A 549 8.87 20.37 32.73
N SER A 550 9.83 21.25 32.40
CA SER A 550 11.19 21.22 32.94
C SER A 550 11.23 21.39 34.46
N ARG A 551 10.47 22.36 35.01
CA ARG A 551 10.40 22.60 36.46
C ARG A 551 9.84 21.39 37.21
N GLN A 552 8.94 20.65 36.56
CA GLN A 552 8.34 19.43 37.10
C GLN A 552 9.20 18.17 36.86
N GLY A 553 10.40 18.31 36.27
CA GLY A 553 11.29 17.18 35.98
C GLY A 553 10.75 16.21 34.93
N ILE A 554 9.79 16.64 34.11
CA ILE A 554 9.17 15.83 33.06
C ILE A 554 10.08 15.83 31.84
N ARG A 555 10.42 14.64 31.32
CA ARG A 555 11.17 14.52 30.06
C ARG A 555 10.22 14.77 28.89
N TYR A 556 10.57 15.70 28.00
CA TYR A 556 9.72 16.05 26.86
C TYR A 556 10.53 16.32 25.60
N HIS A 557 9.85 16.31 24.47
CA HIS A 557 10.38 16.79 23.20
C HIS A 557 9.36 17.70 22.50
N ARG A 558 9.84 18.67 21.72
CA ARG A 558 8.96 19.46 20.84
C ARG A 558 8.65 18.68 19.56
N PHE A 559 7.50 18.94 18.97
CA PHE A 559 7.13 18.39 17.67
C PHE A 559 6.49 19.53 16.87
N THR A 560 7.18 20.01 15.83
CA THR A 560 6.77 21.12 14.96
C THR A 560 6.84 20.71 13.48
N GLY A 561 6.70 21.70 12.60
CA GLY A 561 6.93 21.51 11.16
C GLY A 561 8.41 21.34 10.79
N ASP A 562 9.33 21.66 11.70
CA ASP A 562 10.75 21.83 11.41
C ASP A 562 11.54 20.52 11.51
N GLU A 563 11.06 19.53 12.27
CA GLU A 563 11.74 18.25 12.42
C GLU A 563 11.77 17.46 11.10
N GLY A 564 12.95 16.94 10.78
CA GLY A 564 13.24 16.31 9.50
C GLY A 564 12.40 15.05 9.24
N THR A 565 11.88 14.95 8.02
CA THR A 565 11.14 13.77 7.50
C THR A 565 12.03 12.79 6.75
N THR A 566 13.31 13.13 6.54
CA THR A 566 14.26 12.29 5.80
C THR A 566 15.03 11.37 6.75
N PRO A 567 15.11 10.07 6.45
CA PRO A 567 15.98 9.13 7.15
C PRO A 567 17.43 9.59 7.26
N SER A 568 18.04 9.44 8.44
CA SER A 568 19.44 9.79 8.64
C SER A 568 20.16 8.80 9.55
N GLN A 569 21.46 8.63 9.32
CA GLN A 569 22.31 7.81 10.20
C GLN A 569 22.37 8.35 11.64
N LYS A 570 22.20 9.68 11.82
CA LYS A 570 22.08 10.32 13.14
C LYS A 570 20.95 9.70 13.97
N TYR A 571 19.84 9.33 13.32
CA TYR A 571 18.67 8.71 13.92
C TYR A 571 18.57 7.21 13.57
N ARG A 572 19.71 6.54 13.36
CA ARG A 572 19.79 5.09 13.10
C ARG A 572 18.96 4.62 11.90
N GLY A 573 18.88 5.45 10.85
CA GLY A 573 18.12 5.14 9.64
C GLY A 573 16.64 5.53 9.71
N LEU A 574 16.19 6.16 10.80
CA LEU A 574 14.87 6.79 10.89
C LEU A 574 14.94 8.27 10.53
N SER A 575 13.80 8.86 10.21
CA SER A 575 13.62 10.30 10.22
C SER A 575 13.64 10.84 11.66
N GLU A 576 13.87 12.14 11.83
CA GLU A 576 13.85 12.77 13.15
C GLU A 576 12.49 12.58 13.84
N ARG A 577 11.41 12.72 13.07
CA ARG A 577 10.04 12.52 13.57
C ARG A 577 9.78 11.10 14.04
N GLU A 578 10.15 10.11 13.24
CA GLU A 578 9.98 8.69 13.63
C GLU A 578 10.77 8.36 14.89
N TRP A 579 11.99 8.89 15.01
CA TRP A 579 12.82 8.71 16.20
C TRP A 579 12.17 9.32 17.45
N ILE A 580 11.65 10.56 17.36
CA ILE A 580 10.95 11.22 18.49
C ILE A 580 9.70 10.42 18.91
N LEU A 581 8.93 9.91 17.94
CA LEU A 581 7.73 9.11 18.22
C LEU A 581 8.08 7.78 18.88
N GLN A 582 9.17 7.14 18.44
CA GLN A 582 9.68 5.93 19.07
C GLN A 582 10.18 6.22 20.49
N ASP A 583 10.87 7.34 20.71
CA ASP A 583 11.38 7.73 22.03
C ASP A 583 10.23 7.98 23.04
N LEU A 584 9.09 8.49 22.57
CA LEU A 584 7.85 8.57 23.36
C LEU A 584 7.27 7.18 23.61
N ALA A 585 7.19 6.33 22.59
CA ALA A 585 6.62 4.98 22.71
C ALA A 585 7.42 4.08 23.67
N ASP A 586 8.75 4.24 23.70
CA ASP A 586 9.67 3.54 24.60
C ASP A 586 9.65 4.13 26.03
N GLY A 587 9.00 5.28 26.25
CA GLY A 587 8.92 5.96 27.54
C GLY A 587 10.21 6.69 27.96
N ASN A 588 11.13 6.93 27.02
CA ASN A 588 12.33 7.73 27.25
C ASN A 588 11.99 9.21 27.43
N ILE A 589 10.98 9.68 26.69
CA ILE A 589 10.29 10.95 26.95
C ILE A 589 8.86 10.67 27.42
N GLN A 590 8.34 11.55 28.26
CA GLN A 590 7.01 11.46 28.85
C GLN A 590 5.98 12.34 28.14
N ALA A 591 6.41 13.39 27.42
CA ALA A 591 5.51 14.28 26.69
C ALA A 591 6.05 14.73 25.33
N LEU A 592 5.13 14.89 24.38
CA LEU A 592 5.35 15.67 23.17
C LEU A 592 4.56 16.97 23.25
N VAL A 593 5.24 18.09 22.99
CA VAL A 593 4.63 19.42 22.91
C VAL A 593 4.52 19.80 21.44
N ALA A 594 3.31 19.99 20.92
CA ALA A 594 3.08 20.15 19.49
C ALA A 594 2.23 21.37 19.13
N ILE A 595 2.53 21.95 17.97
CA ILE A 595 1.74 23.02 17.33
C ILE A 595 1.21 22.47 16.00
N LYS A 596 -0.09 22.15 15.92
CA LYS A 596 -0.84 21.74 14.69
C LYS A 596 -0.34 20.50 13.91
N CYS A 597 0.88 20.03 14.13
CA CYS A 597 1.56 19.02 13.31
C CYS A 597 1.30 17.57 13.74
N LEU A 598 0.61 17.35 14.86
CA LEU A 598 0.13 16.02 15.27
C LEU A 598 -1.27 15.70 14.71
N ASP A 599 -1.89 16.64 13.99
CA ASP A 599 -3.30 16.54 13.59
C ASP A 599 -3.47 15.62 12.38
N GLU A 600 -2.49 15.62 11.49
CA GLU A 600 -2.58 14.94 10.20
C GLU A 600 -1.32 14.09 9.99
N GLY A 601 -1.53 12.78 9.77
CA GLY A 601 -0.47 11.90 9.29
C GLY A 601 0.42 11.17 10.28
N VAL A 602 0.36 11.53 11.56
CA VAL A 602 1.23 10.96 12.60
C VAL A 602 0.47 9.94 13.45
N ASP A 603 1.02 8.74 13.62
CA ASP A 603 0.45 7.69 14.47
C ASP A 603 1.14 7.63 15.83
N VAL A 604 0.38 7.79 16.92
CA VAL A 604 0.90 7.77 18.30
C VAL A 604 0.00 6.90 19.20
N PRO A 605 -0.05 5.57 18.98
CA PRO A 605 -1.02 4.71 19.66
C PRO A 605 -0.78 4.63 21.18
N MET A 606 0.48 4.74 21.61
CA MET A 606 0.88 4.71 23.02
C MET A 606 0.43 5.94 23.82
N ALA A 607 -0.02 7.02 23.17
CA ALA A 607 -0.42 8.24 23.87
C ALA A 607 -1.56 7.97 24.87
N ARG A 608 -1.40 8.39 26.13
CA ARG A 608 -2.37 8.15 27.21
C ARG A 608 -3.06 9.42 27.68
N ILE A 609 -2.37 10.55 27.59
CA ILE A 609 -2.84 11.83 28.11
C ILE A 609 -2.85 12.83 26.95
N GLY A 610 -3.98 13.49 26.72
CA GLY A 610 -4.10 14.63 25.82
C GLY A 610 -4.37 15.90 26.62
N ILE A 611 -3.49 16.89 26.55
CA ILE A 611 -3.68 18.21 27.15
C ILE A 611 -3.91 19.21 26.02
N ILE A 612 -5.09 19.80 25.98
CA ILE A 612 -5.50 20.77 24.97
C ILE A 612 -5.42 22.17 25.60
N LEU A 613 -4.37 22.92 25.27
CA LEU A 613 -4.25 24.33 25.68
C LEU A 613 -4.92 25.25 24.66
N ALA A 614 -4.94 24.84 23.40
CA ALA A 614 -5.45 25.63 22.30
C ALA A 614 -6.46 24.83 21.49
N SER A 615 -7.72 25.09 21.79
CA SER A 615 -8.86 24.50 21.11
C SER A 615 -9.00 25.06 19.70
N SER A 616 -9.31 24.18 18.76
CA SER A 616 -9.77 24.58 17.44
C SER A 616 -11.30 24.59 17.44
N ALA A 617 -11.89 25.61 16.86
CA ALA A 617 -13.34 25.64 16.61
C ALA A 617 -13.73 24.78 15.40
N ASN A 618 -12.75 24.19 14.68
CA ASN A 618 -12.99 23.31 13.55
C ASN A 618 -13.26 21.87 14.04
N PRO A 619 -14.48 21.33 13.86
CA PRO A 619 -14.84 19.98 14.29
C PRO A 619 -13.90 18.89 13.79
N ARG A 620 -13.45 19.02 12.55
CA ARG A 620 -12.52 18.07 11.93
C ARG A 620 -11.22 17.94 12.73
N GLU A 621 -10.60 19.06 13.10
CA GLU A 621 -9.30 19.04 13.77
C GLU A 621 -9.40 18.37 15.13
N PHE A 622 -10.40 18.72 15.94
CA PHE A 622 -10.52 18.14 17.28
C PHE A 622 -10.99 16.67 17.27
N ILE A 623 -11.85 16.27 16.32
CA ILE A 623 -12.28 14.86 16.16
C ILE A 623 -11.09 13.98 15.74
N GLN A 624 -10.28 14.46 14.80
CA GLN A 624 -9.10 13.72 14.34
C GLN A 624 -8.04 13.61 15.46
N ARG A 625 -7.72 14.71 16.17
CA ARG A 625 -6.84 14.71 17.35
C ARG A 625 -7.32 13.72 18.40
N ARG A 626 -8.61 13.79 18.75
CA ARG A 626 -9.26 12.89 19.72
C ARG A 626 -9.06 11.44 19.28
N GLY A 627 -9.49 11.04 18.09
CA GLY A 627 -9.39 9.64 17.69
C GLY A 627 -7.95 9.12 17.49
N ARG A 628 -6.94 9.97 17.30
CA ARG A 628 -5.52 9.56 17.39
C ARG A 628 -5.14 9.18 18.81
N LEU A 629 -5.51 9.99 19.80
CA LEU A 629 -5.31 9.68 21.21
C LEU A 629 -6.09 8.44 21.64
N LEU A 630 -7.23 8.14 21.04
CA LEU A 630 -8.06 6.98 21.41
C LEU A 630 -7.63 5.65 20.77
N ARG A 631 -6.49 5.58 20.06
CA ARG A 631 -5.99 4.30 19.53
C ARG A 631 -5.63 3.32 20.65
N ARG A 632 -5.91 2.03 20.45
CA ARG A 632 -5.53 0.97 21.39
C ARG A 632 -4.02 0.72 21.35
N ALA A 633 -3.46 0.40 22.51
CA ALA A 633 -2.06 0.01 22.65
C ALA A 633 -1.86 -0.92 23.87
N PRO A 634 -0.79 -1.74 23.91
CA PRO A 634 -0.53 -2.62 25.05
C PRO A 634 -0.43 -1.83 26.37
N GLY A 635 -1.14 -2.30 27.40
CA GLY A 635 -1.15 -1.67 28.72
C GLY A 635 -1.86 -0.30 28.78
N LYS A 636 -2.69 0.02 27.78
CA LYS A 636 -3.52 1.23 27.75
C LYS A 636 -5.01 0.85 27.83
N ASP A 637 -5.55 1.00 29.04
CA ASP A 637 -6.95 0.68 29.32
C ASP A 637 -7.87 1.88 29.16
N HIS A 638 -7.38 3.08 29.50
CA HIS A 638 -8.08 4.34 29.35
C HIS A 638 -7.12 5.47 28.92
N ALA A 639 -7.67 6.48 28.27
CA ALA A 639 -7.00 7.76 28.00
C ALA A 639 -7.58 8.89 28.86
N GLY A 640 -6.81 9.94 29.12
CA GLY A 640 -7.26 11.15 29.80
C GLY A 640 -7.18 12.35 28.87
N ILE A 641 -8.28 13.09 28.70
CA ILE A 641 -8.32 14.34 27.93
C ILE A 641 -8.56 15.49 28.91
N TYR A 642 -7.57 16.39 29.01
CA TYR A 642 -7.63 17.60 29.81
C TYR A 642 -7.73 18.79 28.87
N ASP A 643 -8.83 19.53 28.95
CA ASP A 643 -9.17 20.59 28.00
C ASP A 643 -9.24 21.92 28.73
N LEU A 644 -8.26 22.80 28.49
CA LEU A 644 -8.15 24.09 29.14
C LEU A 644 -8.96 25.13 28.36
N VAL A 645 -10.16 25.42 28.88
CA VAL A 645 -11.17 26.25 28.22
C VAL A 645 -11.26 27.61 28.90
N VAL A 646 -11.08 28.67 28.13
CA VAL A 646 -11.30 30.04 28.64
C VAL A 646 -12.79 30.29 28.74
N VAL A 647 -13.23 30.71 29.92
CA VAL A 647 -14.61 31.10 30.18
C VAL A 647 -14.74 32.60 29.92
N PRO A 648 -15.76 33.06 29.19
CA PRO A 648 -15.91 34.47 28.91
C PRO A 648 -16.50 35.23 30.10
N SER A 649 -15.92 36.40 30.37
CA SER A 649 -16.40 37.32 31.41
C SER A 649 -17.46 38.27 30.85
N LEU A 650 -18.73 37.84 30.83
CA LEU A 650 -19.85 38.63 30.28
C LEU A 650 -20.06 39.98 31.00
N SER A 651 -19.66 40.08 32.28
CA SER A 651 -19.74 41.30 33.08
C SER A 651 -18.83 42.43 32.56
N ALA A 652 -17.69 42.08 31.94
CA ALA A 652 -16.74 43.03 31.37
C ALA A 652 -17.19 43.61 30.02
N LEU A 653 -18.20 43.02 29.39
CA LEU A 653 -18.78 43.52 28.14
C LEU A 653 -19.96 44.44 28.47
N HIS A 654 -19.84 45.73 28.16
CA HIS A 654 -20.88 46.72 28.45
C HIS A 654 -21.99 46.81 27.38
N ASP A 655 -21.69 46.39 26.15
CA ASP A 655 -22.61 46.42 25.00
C ASP A 655 -23.42 45.12 24.90
N SER A 656 -24.74 45.21 24.70
CA SER A 656 -25.61 44.05 24.50
C SER A 656 -25.23 43.26 23.24
N VAL A 657 -24.80 43.94 22.18
CA VAL A 657 -24.37 43.29 20.93
C VAL A 657 -23.08 42.50 21.14
N ALA A 658 -22.14 43.05 21.94
CA ALA A 658 -20.91 42.35 22.32
C ALA A 658 -21.20 41.10 23.17
N ARG A 659 -22.14 41.18 24.12
CA ARG A 659 -22.57 40.02 24.92
C ARG A 659 -23.23 38.93 24.07
N ASP A 660 -24.06 39.31 23.12
CA ASP A 660 -24.72 38.36 22.21
C ASP A 660 -23.72 37.69 21.26
N LEU A 661 -22.75 38.46 20.75
CA LEU A 661 -21.63 37.93 19.97
C LEU A 661 -20.84 36.91 20.80
N GLU A 662 -20.49 37.25 22.04
CA GLU A 662 -19.74 36.38 22.93
C GLU A 662 -20.48 35.08 23.25
N ARG A 663 -21.78 35.16 23.56
CA ARG A 663 -22.63 33.98 23.76
C ARG A 663 -22.64 33.05 22.55
N LYS A 664 -22.70 33.59 21.33
CA LYS A 664 -22.68 32.79 20.08
C LYS A 664 -21.33 32.12 19.81
N ILE A 665 -20.23 32.70 20.27
CA ILE A 665 -18.90 32.10 20.11
C ILE A 665 -18.71 31.01 21.15
N PHE A 666 -19.07 31.31 22.40
CA PHE A 666 -18.96 30.36 23.49
C PHE A 666 -19.92 29.18 23.34
N SER A 667 -21.08 29.34 22.69
CA SER A 667 -21.98 28.22 22.40
C SER A 667 -21.32 27.13 21.56
N ARG A 668 -20.42 27.50 20.63
CA ARG A 668 -19.65 26.54 19.83
C ARG A 668 -18.63 25.78 20.66
N GLU A 669 -18.01 26.47 21.63
CA GLU A 669 -17.09 25.84 22.57
C GLU A 669 -17.85 24.89 23.51
N LEU A 670 -19.07 25.25 23.92
CA LEU A 670 -19.97 24.38 24.69
C LEU A 670 -20.39 23.13 23.90
N GLU A 671 -20.73 23.28 22.61
CA GLU A 671 -21.04 22.14 21.73
C GLU A 671 -19.84 21.18 21.64
N ARG A 672 -18.62 21.71 21.46
CA ARG A 672 -17.39 20.92 21.46
C ARG A 672 -17.19 20.20 22.79
N MET A 673 -17.33 20.89 23.93
CA MET A 673 -17.18 20.27 25.24
C MET A 673 -18.24 19.18 25.50
N ASP A 674 -19.49 19.39 25.07
CA ASP A 674 -20.53 18.36 25.19
C ASP A 674 -20.22 17.14 24.31
N GLU A 675 -19.68 17.33 23.11
CA GLU A 675 -19.26 16.22 22.24
C GLU A 675 -18.19 15.35 22.89
N PHE A 676 -17.20 15.96 23.55
CA PHE A 676 -16.19 15.23 24.32
C PHE A 676 -16.78 14.58 25.56
N ALA A 677 -17.64 15.29 26.30
CA ALA A 677 -18.24 14.75 27.51
C ALA A 677 -19.22 13.61 27.22
N ARG A 678 -19.93 13.64 26.09
CA ARG A 678 -20.94 12.62 25.72
C ARG A 678 -20.35 11.22 25.60
N ASP A 679 -19.17 11.10 25.01
CA ASP A 679 -18.55 9.80 24.69
C ASP A 679 -17.53 9.35 25.75
N ALA A 680 -17.32 10.13 26.81
CA ALA A 680 -16.37 9.82 27.88
C ALA A 680 -16.97 8.90 28.94
N ASP A 681 -16.15 8.05 29.56
CA ASP A 681 -16.56 7.16 30.66
C ASP A 681 -17.09 7.94 31.87
N ASN A 682 -16.58 9.16 32.10
CA ASN A 682 -17.04 10.06 33.14
C ASN A 682 -18.03 11.12 32.62
N SER A 683 -18.87 10.77 31.64
CA SER A 683 -19.81 11.69 30.99
C SER A 683 -20.66 12.50 31.97
N ILE A 684 -21.20 11.85 33.00
CA ILE A 684 -22.05 12.49 34.03
C ILE A 684 -21.26 13.56 34.79
N GLU A 685 -20.04 13.25 35.21
CA GLU A 685 -19.15 14.15 35.96
C GLU A 685 -18.78 15.37 35.09
N ALA A 686 -18.34 15.12 33.87
CA ALA A 686 -17.94 16.17 32.93
C ALA A 686 -19.10 17.11 32.58
N ARG A 687 -20.27 16.56 32.23
CA ARG A 687 -21.47 17.36 31.92
C ARG A 687 -21.98 18.14 33.12
N THR A 688 -21.92 17.57 34.32
CA THR A 688 -22.29 18.29 35.56
C THR A 688 -21.39 19.51 35.76
N LYS A 689 -20.08 19.36 35.53
CA LYS A 689 -19.13 20.47 35.62
C LYS A 689 -19.40 21.57 34.58
N ILE A 690 -19.77 21.18 33.35
CA ILE A 690 -20.19 22.12 32.28
C ILE A 690 -21.51 22.84 32.66
N LEU A 691 -22.48 22.14 33.23
CA LEU A 691 -23.75 22.72 33.68
C LEU A 691 -23.58 23.70 34.86
N GLN A 692 -22.67 23.38 35.79
CA GLN A 692 -22.29 24.29 36.89
C GLN A 692 -21.68 25.59 36.36
N LEU A 693 -20.87 25.50 35.31
CA LEU A 693 -20.34 26.70 34.65
C LEU A 693 -21.47 27.56 34.08
N LEU A 694 -22.39 26.96 33.33
CA LEU A 694 -23.52 27.67 32.72
C LEU A 694 -24.40 28.38 33.76
N THR A 695 -24.62 27.76 34.92
CA THR A 695 -25.39 28.37 36.03
C THR A 695 -24.65 29.53 36.70
N THR A 696 -23.32 29.58 36.59
CA THR A 696 -22.50 30.69 37.13
C THR A 696 -22.41 31.86 36.15
N MET A 697 -22.72 31.64 34.86
CA MET A 697 -22.66 32.64 33.79
C MET A 697 -23.99 33.38 33.52
N VAL A 698 -25.12 32.83 34.01
CA VAL A 698 -26.45 33.46 33.98
C VAL A 698 -26.60 34.37 35.17
#